data_AF-A0A7C3GGD8-F1
#
_entry.id   AF-A0A7C3GGD8-F1
#
_cell.length_a   1.000
_cell.length_b   1.000
_cell.length_c   1.000
_cell.angle_alpha   90.00
_cell.angle_beta   90.00
_cell.angle_gamma   90.00
#
_symmetry.space_group_name_H-M   'P 1'
#
loop_
_entity.id
_entity.type
_entity.pdbx_description
1 polymer ?
#
loop_
_entity_poly.entity_id
_entity_poly.type
_entity_poly.pdbx_seq_one_letter_code
_entity_poly.pdbx_strand_id
1 'polypeptide(L)'
;MMAVPAQDDHAITRNVVRLQTLPMPDFIEIEQPSGHVCLVTEDGEGVADALLAQLAERGWQAQKVDFGDQFDEAVIADVIGRNPLNAFVFLDNAAVSAEISLKQAFFAAKYLKLNADRPIFLTATRLDGALGLDGATTFDPLRGGFFGLAKTLRLEWPTVFCRAVDLHPSFAAEDAASYLLVEMHDPNGLVSEVGYGNRGRVTLTTDAVALEAAVPSGDISVESLFVVSGGAKGITATCVLQLAQQYRSRFILLGRSALDAVDDSWVSADASTGDLKRLVMQRLIAQGEKPTPRVVNKMAKQIASQREIRATLRQIAEVGGSAEYLSVDVTDAATLQRELGAAQARLGTITGIVHGAGVLSDKLIEKKTQQDFATVYNTKVKGLQALLAAVPQNQLTHLVLFSSAAGFYGNVGQADYAVANDILNKYAHLARVTHPNCHTVAIDWGPWDGGMVTPALKKLFTERNIAVISADVGAWIMTNELSDAHAQIAQTVVGGELMPAATVTDLTLRKHRIHRHLTLEANPFLQDHVIGGNPVLPTVNAIAWMGNACEQLYPGYTLFACDNYQVLKGIVFDAEHESRDCVLDLEEVEKSAAEIRIKAIIWSQTAEGKMRFHYRAEMVLLHQLPEAPVYAGIDLAEGVTMTPKDIYGSAIFHGPLFWGVEQVINITPRKVTMRCKLPALRDEQMGQFPVQSFNPYIADP
;
A
#
# COMPACT_ATOMS: atom_id res chain seq x y z
N MET A 1 -10.17 15.80 27.09
CA MET A 1 -10.12 15.44 25.65
C MET A 1 -9.75 16.68 24.87
N MET A 2 -8.83 16.55 23.93
CA MET A 2 -8.53 17.63 22.99
C MET A 2 -9.67 17.74 21.99
N ALA A 3 -10.07 18.96 21.62
CA ALA A 3 -11.04 19.16 20.56
C ALA A 3 -10.46 18.63 19.24
N VAL A 4 -11.31 18.06 18.38
CA VAL A 4 -10.93 17.73 17.00
C VAL A 4 -10.56 19.05 16.32
N PRO A 5 -9.35 19.19 15.73
CA PRO A 5 -8.95 20.41 15.04
C PRO A 5 -9.96 20.74 13.93
N ALA A 6 -10.25 22.04 13.75
CA ALA A 6 -11.04 22.47 12.60
C ALA A 6 -10.29 22.06 11.33
N GLN A 7 -10.92 21.23 10.51
CA GLN A 7 -10.40 20.87 9.20
C GLN A 7 -10.87 21.93 8.21
N ASP A 8 -9.95 22.74 7.70
CA ASP A 8 -10.26 23.71 6.65
C ASP A 8 -10.62 23.02 5.31
N ASP A 9 -10.39 21.70 5.19
CA ASP A 9 -10.86 20.87 4.09
C ASP A 9 -11.10 19.44 4.60
N HIS A 10 -12.26 18.85 4.28
CA HIS A 10 -12.64 17.44 4.54
C HIS A 10 -11.73 16.39 3.86
N ALA A 11 -10.52 16.77 3.45
CA ALA A 11 -9.64 15.97 2.60
C ALA A 11 -8.62 15.11 3.37
N ILE A 12 -8.43 15.32 4.69
CA ILE A 12 -7.54 14.46 5.49
C ILE A 12 -8.36 13.33 6.12
N THR A 13 -8.05 12.11 5.71
CA THR A 13 -8.67 10.88 6.21
C THR A 13 -7.70 10.11 7.10
N ARG A 14 -8.27 9.35 8.04
CA ARG A 14 -7.57 8.33 8.82
C ARG A 14 -8.12 6.98 8.39
N ASN A 15 -7.24 6.10 7.92
CA ASN A 15 -7.65 4.80 7.42
C ASN A 15 -6.91 3.69 8.16
N VAL A 16 -7.66 2.74 8.72
CA VAL A 16 -7.08 1.60 9.43
C VAL A 16 -6.76 0.51 8.42
N VAL A 17 -5.54 -0.02 8.48
CA VAL A 17 -5.11 -1.11 7.60
C VAL A 17 -5.70 -2.42 8.09
N ARG A 18 -6.27 -3.21 7.18
CA ARG A 18 -6.79 -4.55 7.45
C ARG A 18 -6.55 -5.52 6.30
N LEU A 19 -6.76 -6.80 6.58
CA LEU A 19 -6.81 -7.84 5.57
C LEU A 19 -8.14 -7.80 4.81
N GLN A 20 -8.04 -8.06 3.51
CA GLN A 20 -9.16 -8.37 2.62
C GLN A 20 -8.92 -9.73 1.98
N THR A 21 -9.91 -10.61 2.04
CA THR A 21 -9.88 -11.88 1.31
C THR A 21 -10.08 -11.62 -0.17
N LEU A 22 -9.26 -12.30 -0.98
CA LEU A 22 -9.35 -12.27 -2.43
C LEU A 22 -9.84 -13.62 -2.95
N PRO A 23 -10.65 -13.66 -4.02
CA PRO A 23 -10.86 -14.90 -4.73
C PRO A 23 -9.54 -15.36 -5.37
N MET A 24 -9.49 -16.65 -5.74
CA MET A 24 -8.44 -17.13 -6.65
C MET A 24 -8.51 -16.33 -7.96
N PRO A 25 -7.37 -15.89 -8.51
CA PRO A 25 -7.38 -15.04 -9.69
C PRO A 25 -7.76 -15.84 -10.93
N ASP A 26 -8.20 -15.10 -11.96
CA ASP A 26 -8.26 -15.63 -13.31
C ASP A 26 -6.84 -15.90 -13.83
N PHE A 27 -6.75 -16.65 -14.92
CA PHE A 27 -5.48 -16.99 -15.56
C PHE A 27 -5.40 -16.32 -16.94
N ILE A 28 -4.53 -15.32 -17.10
CA ILE A 28 -4.26 -14.73 -18.41
C ILE A 28 -3.22 -15.55 -19.17
N GLU A 29 -3.39 -15.76 -20.47
CA GLU A 29 -2.34 -16.34 -21.30
C GLU A 29 -1.22 -15.32 -21.54
N ILE A 30 0.03 -15.76 -21.36
CA ILE A 30 1.22 -14.95 -21.59
C ILE A 30 2.13 -15.72 -22.54
N GLU A 31 2.43 -15.11 -23.69
CA GLU A 31 3.41 -15.66 -24.63
C GLU A 31 4.80 -15.14 -24.28
N GLN A 32 5.73 -16.04 -23.96
CA GLN A 32 7.13 -15.64 -23.78
C GLN A 32 7.74 -15.29 -25.14
N PRO A 33 8.30 -14.07 -25.31
CA PRO A 33 8.95 -13.70 -26.55
C PRO A 33 10.15 -14.60 -26.86
N SER A 34 10.31 -14.99 -28.12
CA SER A 34 11.44 -15.84 -28.54
C SER A 34 12.78 -15.26 -28.11
N GLY A 35 13.62 -16.10 -27.50
CA GLY A 35 14.94 -15.73 -26.99
C GLY A 35 14.95 -14.97 -25.66
N HIS A 36 13.80 -14.64 -25.07
CA HIS A 36 13.72 -14.06 -23.72
C HIS A 36 13.67 -15.15 -22.66
N VAL A 37 14.18 -14.83 -21.47
CA VAL A 37 14.28 -15.77 -20.34
C VAL A 37 13.54 -15.22 -19.12
N CYS A 38 12.92 -16.12 -18.36
CA CYS A 38 12.47 -15.87 -17.00
C CYS A 38 13.60 -16.24 -16.02
N LEU A 39 14.08 -15.29 -15.23
CA LEU A 39 15.04 -15.58 -14.16
C LEU A 39 14.32 -15.79 -12.84
N VAL A 40 14.72 -16.83 -12.12
CA VAL A 40 14.23 -17.16 -10.77
C VAL A 40 15.42 -17.28 -9.84
N THR A 41 15.42 -16.58 -8.70
CA THR A 41 16.53 -16.68 -7.73
C THR A 41 16.42 -17.95 -6.88
N GLU A 42 17.57 -18.49 -6.47
CA GLU A 42 17.68 -19.62 -5.54
C GLU A 42 17.17 -19.24 -4.14
N ASP A 43 16.21 -20.02 -3.62
CA ASP A 43 15.59 -19.82 -2.31
C ASP A 43 16.16 -20.74 -1.22
N GLY A 44 16.86 -21.82 -1.59
CA GLY A 44 17.40 -22.82 -0.67
C GLY A 44 16.37 -23.82 -0.14
N GLU A 45 15.09 -23.69 -0.53
CA GLU A 45 14.00 -24.57 -0.08
C GLU A 45 13.38 -25.38 -1.24
N GLY A 46 13.87 -25.21 -2.46
CA GLY A 46 13.44 -25.94 -3.66
C GLY A 46 12.26 -25.31 -4.41
N VAL A 47 11.77 -24.14 -3.97
CA VAL A 47 10.68 -23.42 -4.65
C VAL A 47 11.09 -23.02 -6.06
N ALA A 48 12.34 -22.56 -6.24
CA ALA A 48 12.89 -22.21 -7.53
C ALA A 48 12.83 -23.39 -8.51
N ASP A 49 13.28 -24.57 -8.08
CA ASP A 49 13.31 -25.77 -8.93
C ASP A 49 11.90 -26.24 -9.30
N ALA A 50 10.96 -26.22 -8.34
CA ALA A 50 9.56 -26.53 -8.58
C ALA A 50 8.91 -25.53 -9.57
N LEU A 51 9.17 -24.23 -9.42
CA LEU A 51 8.64 -23.20 -10.31
C LEU A 51 9.22 -23.33 -11.73
N LEU A 52 10.52 -23.60 -11.86
CA LEU A 52 11.16 -23.86 -13.15
C LEU A 52 10.52 -25.04 -13.88
N ALA A 53 10.22 -26.13 -13.17
CA ALA A 53 9.54 -27.29 -13.75
C ALA A 53 8.14 -26.93 -14.25
N GLN A 54 7.34 -26.24 -13.44
CA GLN A 54 5.97 -25.85 -13.81
C GLN A 54 5.93 -24.83 -14.96
N LEU A 55 6.93 -23.95 -15.05
CA LEU A 55 7.12 -23.01 -16.17
C LEU A 55 7.52 -23.75 -17.46
N ALA A 56 8.43 -24.73 -17.37
CA ALA A 56 8.86 -25.52 -18.52
C ALA A 56 7.72 -26.34 -19.14
N GLU A 57 6.82 -26.90 -18.32
CA GLU A 57 5.58 -27.56 -18.77
C GLU A 57 4.68 -26.64 -19.59
N ARG A 58 4.79 -25.32 -19.39
CA ARG A 58 4.05 -24.28 -20.11
C ARG A 58 4.86 -23.64 -21.24
N GLY A 59 6.00 -24.22 -21.60
CA GLY A 59 6.84 -23.78 -22.71
C GLY A 59 7.71 -22.56 -22.41
N TRP A 60 7.83 -22.15 -21.14
CA TRP A 60 8.72 -21.06 -20.75
C TRP A 60 10.19 -21.53 -20.69
N GLN A 61 11.08 -20.70 -21.22
CA GLN A 61 12.50 -20.71 -20.94
C GLN A 61 12.74 -19.99 -19.61
N ALA A 62 12.97 -20.76 -18.56
CA ALA A 62 13.30 -20.27 -17.23
C ALA A 62 14.70 -20.72 -16.81
N GLN A 63 15.42 -19.87 -16.05
CA GLN A 63 16.75 -20.16 -15.54
C GLN A 63 16.84 -19.77 -14.07
N LYS A 64 17.43 -20.67 -13.27
CA LYS A 64 17.72 -20.43 -11.86
C LYS A 64 19.03 -19.66 -11.74
N VAL A 65 19.08 -18.67 -10.86
CA VAL A 65 20.27 -17.86 -10.58
C VAL A 65 20.53 -17.78 -9.08
N ASP A 66 21.80 -17.73 -8.68
CA ASP A 66 22.21 -17.57 -7.29
C ASP A 66 23.14 -16.36 -7.20
N PHE A 67 22.83 -15.45 -6.28
CA PHE A 67 23.66 -14.26 -6.00
C PHE A 67 24.62 -14.48 -4.84
N GLY A 68 24.60 -15.64 -4.19
CA GLY A 68 25.38 -15.97 -3.02
C GLY A 68 24.82 -15.38 -1.73
N ASP A 69 25.53 -15.62 -0.63
CA ASP A 69 25.18 -15.15 0.72
C ASP A 69 25.75 -13.76 1.07
N GLN A 70 26.61 -13.22 0.20
CA GLN A 70 27.18 -11.88 0.29
C GLN A 70 26.56 -10.95 -0.75
N PHE A 71 26.51 -9.66 -0.44
CA PHE A 71 26.07 -8.66 -1.39
C PHE A 71 27.23 -8.24 -2.32
N ASP A 72 27.08 -8.50 -3.62
CA ASP A 72 27.96 -8.01 -4.68
C ASP A 72 27.14 -7.43 -5.85
N GLU A 73 27.10 -6.10 -5.95
CA GLU A 73 26.35 -5.39 -7.01
C GLU A 73 26.87 -5.71 -8.42
N ALA A 74 28.18 -5.96 -8.57
CA ALA A 74 28.77 -6.24 -9.89
C ALA A 74 28.36 -7.63 -10.40
N VAL A 75 28.30 -8.63 -9.51
CA VAL A 75 27.79 -9.97 -9.82
C VAL A 75 26.31 -9.89 -10.23
N ILE A 76 25.49 -9.16 -9.47
CA ILE A 76 24.07 -8.97 -9.80
C ILE A 76 23.92 -8.31 -11.18
N ALA A 77 24.65 -7.22 -11.44
CA ALA A 77 24.59 -6.50 -12.71
C ALA A 77 25.00 -7.39 -13.90
N ASP A 78 26.04 -8.20 -13.73
CA ASP A 78 26.49 -9.15 -14.75
C ASP A 78 25.43 -10.23 -15.03
N VAL A 79 24.88 -10.86 -13.99
CA VAL A 79 23.84 -11.89 -14.15
C VAL A 79 22.61 -11.34 -14.86
N ILE A 80 22.11 -10.16 -14.43
CA ILE A 80 20.94 -9.52 -15.04
C ILE A 80 21.22 -9.09 -16.49
N GLY A 81 22.45 -8.67 -16.81
CA GLY A 81 22.83 -8.18 -18.13
C GLY A 81 23.05 -9.26 -19.20
N ARG A 82 23.09 -10.55 -18.84
CA ARG A 82 23.44 -11.65 -19.75
C ARG A 82 22.38 -11.99 -20.79
N ASN A 83 21.11 -11.85 -20.45
CA ASN A 83 20.00 -12.30 -21.30
C ASN A 83 18.93 -11.20 -21.42
N PRO A 84 18.22 -11.10 -22.55
CA PRO A 84 16.98 -10.34 -22.60
C PRO A 84 15.93 -11.02 -21.71
N LEU A 85 15.29 -10.24 -20.83
CA LEU A 85 14.41 -10.76 -19.80
C LEU A 85 12.96 -10.35 -20.07
N ASN A 86 12.03 -11.31 -19.94
CA ASN A 86 10.59 -11.04 -19.92
C ASN A 86 10.00 -11.15 -18.51
N ALA A 87 10.62 -11.93 -17.63
CA ALA A 87 10.19 -12.08 -16.25
C ALA A 87 11.37 -12.19 -15.29
N PHE A 88 11.23 -11.62 -14.10
CA PHE A 88 12.15 -11.78 -12.99
C PHE A 88 11.37 -12.12 -11.72
N VAL A 89 11.65 -13.28 -11.14
CA VAL A 89 11.06 -13.77 -9.88
C VAL A 89 12.16 -13.83 -8.84
N PHE A 90 12.13 -12.90 -7.89
CA PHE A 90 13.01 -12.89 -6.74
C PHE A 90 12.39 -13.70 -5.62
N LEU A 91 12.88 -14.90 -5.38
CA LEU A 91 12.59 -15.69 -4.20
C LEU A 91 13.57 -15.35 -3.10
N ASP A 92 13.03 -14.97 -1.94
CA ASP A 92 13.80 -14.68 -0.76
C ASP A 92 14.40 -15.95 -0.14
N ASN A 93 15.70 -15.93 0.13
CA ASN A 93 16.42 -17.06 0.71
C ASN A 93 16.54 -16.91 2.23
N ALA A 94 15.95 -17.84 2.98
CA ALA A 94 15.93 -17.79 4.44
C ALA A 94 17.34 -17.91 5.07
N ALA A 95 18.29 -18.56 4.39
CA ALA A 95 19.67 -18.69 4.84
C ALA A 95 20.50 -17.42 4.64
N VAL A 96 20.06 -16.51 3.76
CA VAL A 96 20.68 -15.20 3.54
C VAL A 96 20.05 -14.18 4.50
N SER A 97 20.89 -13.33 5.11
CA SER A 97 20.37 -12.28 5.99
C SER A 97 19.37 -11.39 5.23
N ALA A 98 18.26 -11.01 5.87
CA ALA A 98 17.21 -10.25 5.22
C ALA A 98 17.71 -8.92 4.63
N GLU A 99 18.69 -8.27 5.25
CA GLU A 99 19.31 -7.05 4.70
C GLU A 99 20.05 -7.31 3.38
N ILE A 100 20.81 -8.41 3.29
CA ILE A 100 21.54 -8.77 2.06
C ILE A 100 20.53 -9.16 0.98
N SER A 101 19.53 -9.98 1.31
CA SER A 101 18.48 -10.40 0.37
C SER A 101 17.70 -9.20 -0.20
N LEU A 102 17.32 -8.22 0.65
CA LEU A 102 16.71 -6.97 0.21
C LEU A 102 17.61 -6.17 -0.73
N LYS A 103 18.90 -6.06 -0.40
CA LYS A 103 19.88 -5.38 -1.27
C LYS A 103 19.99 -6.11 -2.61
N GLN A 104 20.03 -7.44 -2.62
CA GLN A 104 20.06 -8.24 -3.84
C GLN A 104 18.82 -7.95 -4.71
N ALA A 105 17.61 -7.98 -4.15
CA ALA A 105 16.39 -7.65 -4.90
C ALA A 105 16.38 -6.21 -5.41
N PHE A 106 16.76 -5.25 -4.56
CA PHE A 106 16.78 -3.83 -4.90
C PHE A 106 17.76 -3.53 -6.04
N PHE A 107 18.99 -4.06 -5.95
CA PHE A 107 20.01 -3.82 -6.96
C PHE A 107 19.80 -4.69 -8.21
N ALA A 108 19.18 -5.86 -8.11
CA ALA A 108 18.70 -6.58 -9.31
C ALA A 108 17.69 -5.71 -10.06
N ALA A 109 16.67 -5.19 -9.36
CA ALA A 109 15.66 -4.31 -9.94
C ALA A 109 16.25 -3.06 -10.61
N LYS A 110 17.28 -2.43 -10.02
CA LYS A 110 18.02 -1.32 -10.63
C LYS A 110 18.56 -1.64 -12.03
N TYR A 111 19.06 -2.86 -12.26
CA TYR A 111 19.68 -3.26 -13.52
C TYR A 111 18.71 -3.91 -14.51
N LEU A 112 17.51 -4.31 -14.05
CA LEU A 112 16.52 -4.94 -14.91
C LEU A 112 16.14 -4.06 -16.10
N LYS A 113 16.09 -4.69 -17.28
CA LYS A 113 15.52 -4.16 -18.52
C LYS A 113 14.55 -5.20 -19.06
N LEU A 114 13.30 -5.07 -18.65
CA LEU A 114 12.24 -5.99 -19.02
C LEU A 114 11.53 -5.46 -20.28
N ASN A 115 11.57 -6.24 -21.36
CA ASN A 115 10.98 -5.87 -22.65
C ASN A 115 10.18 -7.05 -23.19
N ALA A 116 8.86 -7.03 -23.05
CA ALA A 116 7.99 -8.10 -23.50
C ALA A 116 6.55 -7.61 -23.63
N ASP A 117 5.70 -8.44 -24.24
CA ASP A 117 4.26 -8.33 -24.07
C ASP A 117 3.94 -8.72 -22.62
N ARG A 118 3.64 -7.71 -21.78
CA ARG A 118 3.45 -7.82 -20.32
C ARG A 118 4.64 -8.44 -19.56
N PRO A 119 5.74 -7.69 -19.36
CA PRO A 119 6.85 -8.15 -18.53
C PRO A 119 6.47 -8.29 -17.06
N ILE A 120 7.15 -9.18 -16.33
CA ILE A 120 6.82 -9.53 -14.94
C ILE A 120 7.99 -9.24 -14.01
N PHE A 121 7.71 -8.60 -12.89
CA PHE A 121 8.59 -8.52 -11.72
C PHE A 121 7.83 -9.06 -10.51
N LEU A 122 8.30 -10.15 -9.92
CA LEU A 122 7.69 -10.75 -8.75
C LEU A 122 8.73 -10.89 -7.63
N THR A 123 8.31 -10.60 -6.40
CA THR A 123 9.08 -10.95 -5.20
C THR A 123 8.27 -11.92 -4.36
N ALA A 124 8.91 -12.92 -3.77
CA ALA A 124 8.29 -13.88 -2.88
C ALA A 124 9.08 -13.98 -1.58
N THR A 125 8.40 -13.90 -0.45
CA THR A 125 8.98 -14.12 0.88
C THR A 125 8.04 -14.96 1.72
N ARG A 126 8.55 -15.45 2.86
CA ARG A 126 7.77 -16.23 3.83
C ARG A 126 7.69 -15.49 5.15
N LEU A 127 6.55 -14.87 5.43
CA LEU A 127 6.20 -14.31 6.74
C LEU A 127 5.19 -15.24 7.42
N ASP A 128 3.91 -14.99 7.20
CA ASP A 128 2.77 -15.67 7.84
C ASP A 128 1.65 -15.99 6.83
N GLY A 129 1.85 -15.71 5.53
CA GLY A 129 0.82 -15.87 4.51
C GLY A 129 -0.34 -14.90 4.64
N ALA A 130 -0.23 -13.89 5.50
CA ALA A 130 -1.20 -12.85 5.76
C ALA A 130 -0.53 -11.46 5.85
N LEU A 131 0.60 -11.29 5.16
CA LEU A 131 1.35 -10.04 5.04
C LEU A 131 1.83 -9.51 6.39
N GLY A 132 2.03 -10.39 7.37
CA GLY A 132 2.41 -10.08 8.76
C GLY A 132 1.22 -9.79 9.68
N LEU A 133 -0.03 -9.97 9.23
CA LEU A 133 -1.25 -9.62 9.96
C LEU A 133 -2.05 -10.84 10.45
N ASP A 134 -1.48 -12.06 10.45
CA ASP A 134 -2.19 -13.24 10.95
C ASP A 134 -2.50 -13.17 12.46
N GLY A 135 -1.69 -12.39 13.20
CA GLY A 135 -1.77 -12.16 14.64
C GLY A 135 -1.24 -13.29 15.51
N ALA A 136 -0.51 -14.26 14.94
CA ALA A 136 -0.09 -15.48 15.62
C ALA A 136 1.35 -15.91 15.28
N THR A 137 1.79 -15.70 14.04
CA THR A 137 3.09 -16.18 13.55
C THR A 137 4.14 -15.08 13.70
N THR A 138 5.28 -15.44 14.28
CA THR A 138 6.45 -14.54 14.32
C THR A 138 7.24 -14.63 13.01
N PHE A 139 7.74 -13.50 12.53
CA PHE A 139 8.50 -13.41 11.28
C PHE A 139 9.63 -12.36 11.40
N ASP A 140 10.56 -12.33 10.42
CA ASP A 140 11.55 -11.25 10.32
C ASP A 140 10.93 -10.03 9.64
N PRO A 141 10.76 -8.89 10.34
CA PRO A 141 10.07 -7.73 9.79
C PRO A 141 10.87 -7.05 8.67
N LEU A 142 12.18 -7.30 8.56
CA LEU A 142 12.99 -6.79 7.46
C LEU A 142 12.51 -7.33 6.11
N ARG A 143 12.04 -8.57 6.06
CA ARG A 143 11.51 -9.19 4.85
C ARG A 143 10.23 -8.50 4.34
N GLY A 144 9.59 -7.69 5.18
CA GLY A 144 8.56 -6.74 4.75
C GLY A 144 8.99 -5.73 3.69
N GLY A 145 10.29 -5.49 3.53
CA GLY A 145 10.79 -4.52 2.56
C GLY A 145 10.49 -4.85 1.10
N PHE A 146 10.28 -6.14 0.75
CA PHE A 146 9.97 -6.55 -0.63
C PHE A 146 8.63 -5.97 -1.11
N PHE A 147 7.65 -5.82 -0.22
CA PHE A 147 6.35 -5.24 -0.54
C PHE A 147 6.48 -3.77 -0.95
N GLY A 148 7.17 -2.96 -0.13
CA GLY A 148 7.45 -1.55 -0.44
C GLY A 148 8.23 -1.36 -1.74
N LEU A 149 9.16 -2.28 -2.05
CA LEU A 149 9.87 -2.30 -3.33
C LEU A 149 8.91 -2.54 -4.50
N ALA A 150 8.13 -3.63 -4.47
CA ALA A 150 7.21 -3.99 -5.56
C ALA A 150 6.15 -2.91 -5.81
N LYS A 151 5.58 -2.34 -4.73
CA LYS A 151 4.62 -1.22 -4.80
C LYS A 151 5.20 -0.01 -5.54
N THR A 152 6.44 0.37 -5.21
CA THR A 152 7.09 1.50 -5.88
C THR A 152 7.45 1.19 -7.33
N LEU A 153 7.99 0.00 -7.60
CA LEU A 153 8.36 -0.41 -8.95
C LEU A 153 7.16 -0.47 -9.90
N ARG A 154 5.98 -0.86 -9.41
CA ARG A 154 4.74 -0.77 -10.17
C ARG A 154 4.46 0.65 -10.70
N LEU A 155 4.77 1.67 -9.90
CA LEU A 155 4.57 3.06 -10.27
C LEU A 155 5.70 3.59 -11.19
N GLU A 156 6.94 3.16 -10.96
CA GLU A 156 8.08 3.53 -11.82
C GLU A 156 8.05 2.81 -13.18
N TRP A 157 7.49 1.60 -13.23
CA TRP A 157 7.42 0.74 -14.42
C TRP A 157 5.96 0.42 -14.78
N PRO A 158 5.18 1.41 -15.28
CA PRO A 158 3.75 1.24 -15.53
C PRO A 158 3.41 0.15 -16.57
N THR A 159 4.39 -0.29 -17.37
CA THR A 159 4.23 -1.37 -18.35
C THR A 159 4.61 -2.75 -17.79
N VAL A 160 5.18 -2.84 -16.59
CA VAL A 160 5.62 -4.09 -15.95
C VAL A 160 4.59 -4.51 -14.90
N PHE A 161 4.17 -5.78 -14.96
CA PHE A 161 3.36 -6.37 -13.92
C PHE A 161 4.23 -6.65 -12.69
N CYS A 162 4.02 -5.87 -11.62
CA CYS A 162 4.76 -5.98 -10.37
C CYS A 162 3.87 -6.61 -9.28
N ARG A 163 4.35 -7.66 -8.62
CA ARG A 163 3.65 -8.33 -7.50
C ARG A 163 4.62 -8.73 -6.39
N ALA A 164 4.22 -8.54 -5.14
CA ALA A 164 4.88 -9.15 -4.00
C ALA A 164 3.99 -10.24 -3.39
N VAL A 165 4.59 -11.37 -3.02
CA VAL A 165 3.88 -12.54 -2.50
C VAL A 165 4.44 -12.92 -1.14
N ASP A 166 3.56 -13.00 -0.14
CA ASP A 166 3.83 -13.61 1.15
C ASP A 166 3.27 -15.03 1.17
N LEU A 167 4.12 -16.00 1.42
CA LEU A 167 3.74 -17.40 1.53
C LEU A 167 3.82 -17.85 2.98
N HIS A 168 2.80 -18.56 3.46
CA HIS A 168 2.88 -19.17 4.79
C HIS A 168 4.10 -20.11 4.87
N PRO A 169 4.89 -20.06 5.95
CA PRO A 169 6.14 -20.80 6.05
C PRO A 169 5.97 -22.33 6.02
N SER A 170 4.77 -22.84 6.26
CA SER A 170 4.49 -24.29 6.22
C SER A 170 4.26 -24.86 4.82
N PHE A 171 4.15 -24.04 3.76
CA PHE A 171 3.90 -24.56 2.42
C PHE A 171 5.12 -25.28 1.86
N ALA A 172 4.87 -26.46 1.28
CA ALA A 172 5.85 -27.21 0.51
C ALA A 172 6.29 -26.41 -0.72
N ALA A 173 7.45 -26.77 -1.27
CA ALA A 173 8.05 -26.07 -2.40
C ALA A 173 7.14 -26.08 -3.65
N GLU A 174 6.46 -27.20 -3.89
CA GLU A 174 5.56 -27.40 -5.01
C GLU A 174 4.32 -26.51 -4.92
N ASP A 175 3.70 -26.44 -3.73
CA ASP A 175 2.53 -25.60 -3.47
C ASP A 175 2.90 -24.11 -3.58
N ALA A 176 4.01 -23.72 -2.97
CA ALA A 176 4.56 -22.37 -3.08
C ALA A 176 4.79 -21.98 -4.54
N ALA A 177 5.46 -22.81 -5.33
CA ALA A 177 5.68 -22.59 -6.76
C ALA A 177 4.36 -22.47 -7.53
N SER A 178 3.35 -23.27 -7.21
CA SER A 178 2.04 -23.17 -7.84
C SER A 178 1.33 -21.84 -7.54
N TYR A 179 1.39 -21.34 -6.30
CA TYR A 179 0.86 -20.02 -5.98
C TYR A 179 1.60 -18.89 -6.70
N LEU A 180 2.92 -18.98 -6.84
CA LEU A 180 3.70 -17.99 -7.60
C LEU A 180 3.33 -18.01 -9.08
N LEU A 181 3.16 -19.19 -9.67
CA LEU A 181 2.74 -19.33 -11.06
C LEU A 181 1.35 -18.74 -11.30
N VAL A 182 0.43 -18.95 -10.35
CA VAL A 182 -0.90 -18.33 -10.36
C VAL A 182 -0.80 -16.80 -10.34
N GLU A 183 0.02 -16.23 -9.45
CA GLU A 183 0.22 -14.77 -9.40
C GLU A 183 0.89 -14.19 -10.64
N MET A 184 1.81 -14.93 -11.27
CA MET A 184 2.42 -14.50 -12.55
C MET A 184 1.38 -14.32 -13.65
N HIS A 185 0.28 -15.08 -13.60
CA HIS A 185 -0.79 -15.07 -14.61
C HIS A 185 -2.07 -14.38 -14.12
N ASP A 186 -2.05 -13.70 -12.97
CA ASP A 186 -3.21 -12.94 -12.46
C ASP A 186 -3.42 -11.69 -13.34
N PRO A 187 -4.52 -11.52 -14.10
CA PRO A 187 -4.75 -10.31 -14.90
C PRO A 187 -4.92 -9.05 -14.06
N ASN A 188 -5.15 -9.18 -12.74
CA ASN A 188 -5.43 -8.08 -11.85
C ASN A 188 -4.19 -7.24 -11.53
N GLY A 189 -3.96 -6.23 -12.36
CA GLY A 189 -2.94 -5.21 -12.13
C GLY A 189 -3.24 -4.25 -10.97
N LEU A 190 -4.43 -4.30 -10.33
CA LEU A 190 -4.79 -3.41 -9.22
C LEU A 190 -4.18 -3.84 -7.89
N VAL A 191 -3.91 -5.14 -7.71
CA VAL A 191 -3.30 -5.69 -6.50
C VAL A 191 -1.77 -5.63 -6.61
N SER A 192 -1.10 -5.10 -5.59
CA SER A 192 0.37 -4.99 -5.55
C SER A 192 1.02 -6.07 -4.69
N GLU A 193 0.30 -6.57 -3.69
CA GLU A 193 0.79 -7.58 -2.75
C GLU A 193 -0.30 -8.58 -2.39
N VAL A 194 0.08 -9.83 -2.16
CA VAL A 194 -0.82 -10.89 -1.75
C VAL A 194 -0.18 -11.77 -0.69
N GLY A 195 -1.00 -12.28 0.24
CA GLY A 195 -0.64 -13.34 1.17
C GLY A 195 -1.37 -14.63 0.82
N TYR A 196 -0.68 -15.76 0.93
CA TYR A 196 -1.28 -17.09 0.88
C TYR A 196 -1.01 -17.82 2.19
N GLY A 197 -2.08 -18.21 2.89
CA GLY A 197 -1.97 -18.94 4.15
C GLY A 197 -3.29 -19.51 4.63
N ASN A 198 -3.46 -19.61 5.95
CA ASN A 198 -4.63 -20.23 6.57
C ASN A 198 -5.96 -19.50 6.26
N ARG A 199 -5.90 -18.24 5.83
CA ARG A 199 -7.06 -17.43 5.42
C ARG A 199 -7.32 -17.47 3.92
N GLY A 200 -6.65 -18.37 3.19
CA GLY A 200 -6.63 -18.39 1.74
C GLY A 200 -5.76 -17.26 1.19
N ARG A 201 -6.18 -16.71 0.04
CA ARG A 201 -5.51 -15.59 -0.63
C ARG A 201 -6.03 -14.27 -0.07
N VAL A 202 -5.14 -13.40 0.39
CA VAL A 202 -5.49 -12.12 1.02
C VAL A 202 -4.64 -10.97 0.48
N THR A 203 -5.09 -9.73 0.66
CA THR A 203 -4.30 -8.51 0.42
C THR A 203 -4.56 -7.49 1.53
N LEU A 204 -3.85 -6.35 1.51
CA LEU A 204 -4.12 -5.23 2.40
C LEU A 204 -5.08 -4.23 1.76
N THR A 205 -6.02 -3.76 2.55
CA THR A 205 -6.90 -2.64 2.23
C THR A 205 -7.01 -1.70 3.42
N THR A 206 -7.70 -0.59 3.26
CA THR A 206 -7.91 0.38 4.33
C THR A 206 -9.37 0.74 4.47
N ASP A 207 -9.87 0.82 5.71
CA ASP A 207 -11.18 1.37 6.00
C ASP A 207 -11.05 2.80 6.53
N ALA A 208 -11.76 3.73 5.91
CA ALA A 208 -11.86 5.09 6.41
C ALA A 208 -12.59 5.10 7.76
N VAL A 209 -11.97 5.71 8.76
CA VAL A 209 -12.53 5.91 10.10
C VAL A 209 -12.63 7.40 10.37
N ALA A 210 -13.77 7.82 10.92
CA ALA A 210 -13.98 9.21 11.29
C ALA A 210 -12.93 9.68 12.31
N LEU A 211 -12.46 10.91 12.14
CA LEU A 211 -11.54 11.54 13.08
C LEU A 211 -12.32 12.04 14.30
N GLU A 212 -12.38 11.19 15.33
CA GLU A 212 -13.05 11.48 16.59
C GLU A 212 -12.04 11.61 17.73
N ALA A 213 -12.32 12.50 18.69
CA ALA A 213 -11.50 12.66 19.87
C ALA A 213 -11.68 11.45 20.80
N ALA A 214 -10.60 10.71 21.02
CA ALA A 214 -10.59 9.56 21.90
C ALA A 214 -10.24 9.95 23.36
N VAL A 215 -10.61 9.08 24.30
CA VAL A 215 -10.20 9.22 25.70
C VAL A 215 -8.67 9.06 25.77
N PRO A 216 -7.92 10.01 26.35
CA PRO A 216 -6.48 9.86 26.54
C PRO A 216 -6.14 8.57 27.28
N SER A 217 -5.03 7.92 26.93
CA SER A 217 -4.62 6.67 27.59
C SER A 217 -4.33 6.87 29.08
N GLY A 218 -4.75 5.91 29.89
CA GLY A 218 -4.41 5.86 31.31
C GLY A 218 -2.94 5.50 31.58
N ASP A 219 -2.24 4.91 30.62
CA ASP A 219 -0.87 4.41 30.77
C ASP A 219 0.21 5.48 30.50
N ILE A 220 -0.19 6.65 29.97
CA ILE A 220 0.70 7.80 29.77
C ILE A 220 0.46 8.83 30.87
N SER A 221 1.54 9.21 31.57
CA SER A 221 1.51 10.15 32.67
C SER A 221 2.69 11.13 32.64
N VAL A 222 2.74 12.01 33.63
CA VAL A 222 3.89 12.90 33.88
C VAL A 222 5.19 12.13 34.12
N GLU A 223 5.12 10.88 34.63
CA GLU A 223 6.29 10.05 34.87
C GLU A 223 6.76 9.27 33.63
N SER A 224 5.92 9.17 32.60
CA SER A 224 6.28 8.48 31.36
C SER A 224 7.47 9.18 30.69
N LEU A 225 8.49 8.41 30.34
CA LEU A 225 9.70 8.90 29.69
C LEU A 225 9.78 8.32 28.27
N PHE A 226 9.71 9.20 27.27
CA PHE A 226 9.80 8.83 25.87
C PHE A 226 11.17 9.17 25.29
N VAL A 227 11.80 8.22 24.60
CA VAL A 227 12.93 8.53 23.71
C VAL A 227 12.40 8.80 22.30
N VAL A 228 12.81 9.93 21.71
CA VAL A 228 12.27 10.40 20.43
C VAL A 228 13.40 10.66 19.44
N SER A 229 13.55 9.79 18.44
CA SER A 229 14.52 10.02 17.37
C SER A 229 14.02 11.06 16.37
N GLY A 230 14.85 12.05 16.04
CA GLY A 230 14.41 13.17 15.20
C GLY A 230 13.46 14.13 15.92
N GLY A 231 13.30 14.02 17.24
CA GLY A 231 12.25 14.71 18.00
C GLY A 231 12.50 16.18 18.32
N ALA A 232 13.66 16.73 17.99
CA ALA A 232 14.03 18.09 18.39
C ALA A 232 13.68 19.17 17.36
N LYS A 233 13.33 18.78 16.13
CA LYS A 233 13.05 19.69 15.00
C LYS A 233 11.92 19.16 14.11
N GLY A 234 11.31 20.04 13.33
CA GLY A 234 10.29 19.69 12.33
C GLY A 234 9.05 19.00 12.90
N ILE A 235 8.37 18.18 12.08
CA ILE A 235 7.05 17.59 12.40
C ILE A 235 7.07 16.72 13.66
N THR A 236 8.15 15.98 13.90
CA THR A 236 8.28 15.12 15.08
C THR A 236 8.32 15.96 16.36
N ALA A 237 8.96 17.13 16.34
CA ALA A 237 8.95 18.05 17.47
C ALA A 237 7.56 18.61 17.75
N THR A 238 6.77 18.90 16.71
CA THR A 238 5.37 19.32 16.88
C THR A 238 4.54 18.21 17.55
N CYS A 239 4.70 16.95 17.15
CA CYS A 239 4.04 15.83 17.81
C CYS A 239 4.46 15.68 19.28
N VAL A 240 5.75 15.84 19.58
CA VAL A 240 6.25 15.81 20.97
C VAL A 240 5.64 16.94 21.79
N LEU A 241 5.54 18.15 21.24
CA LEU A 241 4.92 19.28 21.93
C LEU A 241 3.45 19.00 22.26
N GLN A 242 2.71 18.39 21.34
CA GLN A 242 1.33 17.98 21.56
C GLN A 242 1.21 16.93 22.67
N LEU A 243 2.10 15.92 22.68
CA LEU A 243 2.16 14.93 23.75
C LEU A 243 2.48 15.57 25.11
N ALA A 244 3.44 16.51 25.14
CA ALA A 244 3.79 17.25 26.33
C ALA A 244 2.61 18.08 26.85
N GLN A 245 1.84 18.70 25.96
CA GLN A 245 0.65 19.46 26.33
C GLN A 245 -0.45 18.59 26.92
N GLN A 246 -0.67 17.38 26.37
CA GLN A 246 -1.72 16.47 26.86
C GLN A 246 -1.32 15.76 28.17
N TYR A 247 -0.11 15.20 28.24
CA TYR A 247 0.28 14.28 29.31
C TYR A 247 1.34 14.83 30.26
N ARG A 248 1.98 15.96 29.92
CA ARG A 248 3.10 16.56 30.68
C ARG A 248 4.27 15.60 30.90
N SER A 249 4.44 14.63 29.99
CA SER A 249 5.47 13.60 30.07
C SER A 249 6.90 14.16 29.92
N ARG A 250 7.88 13.26 30.11
CA ARG A 250 9.31 13.54 29.98
C ARG A 250 9.84 12.99 28.66
N PHE A 251 10.82 13.66 28.06
CA PHE A 251 11.36 13.31 26.76
C PHE A 251 12.89 13.32 26.70
N ILE A 252 13.46 12.34 26.00
CA ILE A 252 14.85 12.36 25.51
C ILE A 252 14.78 12.57 24.00
N LEU A 253 15.14 13.75 23.52
CA LEU A 253 15.10 14.12 22.12
C LEU A 253 16.46 13.83 21.47
N LEU A 254 16.49 13.02 20.43
CA LEU A 254 17.72 12.65 19.73
C LEU A 254 17.82 13.36 18.37
N GLY A 255 19.03 13.79 18.03
CA GLY A 255 19.34 14.31 16.70
C GLY A 255 20.84 14.48 16.48
N ARG A 256 21.26 14.69 15.23
CA ARG A 256 22.69 14.81 14.86
C ARG A 256 23.28 16.21 15.07
N SER A 257 22.43 17.22 15.31
CA SER A 257 22.88 18.61 15.39
C SER A 257 23.42 18.90 16.79
N ALA A 258 24.66 19.37 16.92
CA ALA A 258 25.18 19.80 18.21
C ALA A 258 24.50 21.12 18.67
N LEU A 259 24.15 21.21 19.95
CA LEU A 259 23.39 22.33 20.54
C LEU A 259 24.22 23.62 20.71
N ASP A 260 25.55 23.49 20.82
CA ASP A 260 26.48 24.60 21.03
C ASP A 260 27.64 24.55 20.00
N ALA A 261 27.33 24.14 18.78
CA ALA A 261 28.32 24.01 17.71
C ALA A 261 28.95 25.34 17.31
N VAL A 262 28.19 26.43 17.45
CA VAL A 262 28.55 27.78 17.02
C VAL A 262 28.05 28.76 18.07
N ASP A 263 28.93 29.66 18.53
CA ASP A 263 28.52 30.83 19.30
C ASP A 263 27.61 31.71 18.42
N ASP A 264 26.35 31.89 18.81
CA ASP A 264 25.34 32.69 18.10
C ASP A 264 24.94 33.97 18.85
N SER A 265 25.70 34.37 19.88
CA SER A 265 25.45 35.57 20.70
C SER A 265 25.45 36.89 19.92
N TRP A 266 26.13 36.92 18.77
CA TRP A 266 26.24 38.06 17.86
C TRP A 266 25.09 38.15 16.84
N VAL A 267 24.18 37.18 16.83
CA VAL A 267 22.98 37.17 15.98
C VAL A 267 21.77 37.50 16.85
N SER A 268 20.97 38.49 16.46
CA SER A 268 19.74 38.83 17.19
C SER A 268 18.76 37.66 17.26
N ALA A 269 17.96 37.56 18.33
CA ALA A 269 17.04 36.45 18.57
C ALA A 269 15.92 36.36 17.52
N ASP A 270 15.51 37.48 16.94
CA ASP A 270 14.48 37.64 15.92
C ASP A 270 14.98 37.47 14.47
N ALA A 271 16.28 37.19 14.28
CA ALA A 271 16.85 37.05 12.95
C ALA A 271 16.23 35.88 12.17
N SER A 272 15.72 36.16 10.97
CA SER A 272 15.17 35.15 10.07
C SER A 272 16.26 34.23 9.51
N THR A 273 15.89 33.07 8.96
CA THR A 273 16.85 32.18 8.27
C THR A 273 17.56 32.88 7.10
N GLY A 274 16.89 33.82 6.42
CA GLY A 274 17.48 34.66 5.38
C GLY A 274 18.54 35.62 5.94
N ASP A 275 18.28 36.19 7.11
CA ASP A 275 19.25 37.05 7.82
C ASP A 275 20.50 36.28 8.24
N LEU A 276 20.35 35.03 8.68
CA LEU A 276 21.48 34.22 9.16
C LEU A 276 22.61 34.12 8.12
N LYS A 277 22.29 33.92 6.84
CA LYS A 277 23.32 33.81 5.79
C LYS A 277 24.08 35.14 5.62
N ARG A 278 23.36 36.26 5.62
CA ARG A 278 23.94 37.60 5.51
C ARG A 278 24.82 37.93 6.72
N LEU A 279 24.33 37.65 7.93
CA LEU A 279 25.03 37.90 9.19
C LEU A 279 26.29 37.03 9.30
N VAL A 280 26.22 35.74 8.97
CA VAL A 280 27.38 34.84 8.90
C VAL A 280 28.43 35.36 7.93
N MET A 281 28.01 35.78 6.73
CA MET A 281 28.93 36.35 5.74
C MET A 281 29.63 37.61 6.27
N GLN A 282 28.91 38.53 6.91
CA GLN A 282 29.49 39.73 7.50
C GLN A 282 30.49 39.40 8.61
N ARG A 283 30.19 38.41 9.46
CA ARG A 283 31.10 37.95 10.52
C ARG A 283 32.40 37.36 9.95
N LEU A 284 32.30 36.47 8.98
CA LEU A 284 33.48 35.85 8.35
C LEU A 284 34.38 36.92 7.73
N ILE A 285 33.79 37.89 7.02
CA ILE A 285 34.54 39.03 6.45
C ILE A 285 35.22 39.85 7.55
N ALA A 286 34.51 40.18 8.64
CA ALA A 286 35.06 40.94 9.77
C ALA A 286 36.20 40.20 10.50
N GLN A 287 36.20 38.87 10.46
CA GLN A 287 37.26 38.01 11.03
C GLN A 287 38.41 37.74 10.05
N GLY A 288 38.36 38.27 8.82
CA GLY A 288 39.37 38.02 7.78
C GLY A 288 39.27 36.65 7.11
N GLU A 289 38.18 35.92 7.34
CA GLU A 289 37.90 34.62 6.73
C GLU A 289 37.18 34.76 5.39
N LYS A 290 37.37 33.79 4.47
CA LYS A 290 36.69 33.79 3.16
C LYS A 290 35.27 33.22 3.29
N PRO A 291 34.20 34.02 3.02
CA PRO A 291 32.82 33.57 3.15
C PRO A 291 32.36 32.73 1.95
N THR A 292 32.89 31.52 1.80
CA THR A 292 32.44 30.63 0.72
C THR A 292 30.99 30.17 0.96
N PRO A 293 30.18 29.93 -0.09
CA PRO A 293 28.79 29.49 0.07
C PRO A 293 28.64 28.23 0.94
N ARG A 294 29.59 27.29 0.85
CA ARG A 294 29.60 26.07 1.67
C ARG A 294 29.75 26.39 3.16
N VAL A 295 30.70 27.26 3.53
CA VAL A 295 30.94 27.65 4.94
C VAL A 295 29.77 28.46 5.47
N VAL A 296 29.30 29.45 4.71
CA VAL A 296 28.15 30.29 5.09
C VAL A 296 26.90 29.44 5.31
N ASN A 297 26.55 28.57 4.36
CA ASN A 297 25.38 27.70 4.49
C ASN A 297 25.51 26.72 5.66
N LYS A 298 26.72 26.18 5.91
CA LYS A 298 26.97 25.27 7.03
C LYS A 298 26.75 25.97 8.38
N MET A 299 27.39 27.11 8.60
CA MET A 299 27.29 27.85 9.86
C MET A 299 25.88 28.40 10.09
N ALA A 300 25.23 28.96 9.05
CA ALA A 300 23.84 29.41 9.14
C ALA A 300 22.88 28.26 9.49
N LYS A 301 23.08 27.07 8.92
CA LYS A 301 22.29 25.86 9.25
C LYS A 301 22.53 25.37 10.68
N GLN A 302 23.75 25.47 11.18
CA GLN A 302 24.08 25.14 12.58
C GLN A 302 23.36 26.09 13.55
N ILE A 303 23.45 27.41 13.32
CA ILE A 303 22.76 28.42 14.13
C ILE A 303 21.24 28.24 14.08
N ALA A 304 20.67 28.01 12.90
CA ALA A 304 19.24 27.73 12.77
C ALA A 304 18.83 26.47 13.56
N SER A 305 19.61 25.40 13.44
CA SER A 305 19.31 24.13 14.12
C SER A 305 19.39 24.25 15.64
N GLN A 306 20.44 24.86 16.20
CA GLN A 306 20.55 25.02 17.66
C GLN A 306 19.43 25.90 18.22
N ARG A 307 19.01 26.94 17.48
CA ARG A 307 17.89 27.80 17.89
C ARG A 307 16.56 27.07 17.88
N GLU A 308 16.28 26.30 16.83
CA GLU A 308 15.08 25.48 16.72
C GLU A 308 15.03 24.47 17.88
N ILE A 309 16.13 23.76 18.15
CA ILE A 309 16.19 22.81 19.27
C ILE A 309 15.95 23.51 20.62
N ARG A 310 16.62 24.64 20.88
CA ARG A 310 16.42 25.42 22.12
C ARG A 310 14.98 25.96 22.24
N ALA A 311 14.31 26.26 21.13
CA ALA A 311 12.92 26.68 21.12
C ALA A 311 11.99 25.51 21.47
N THR A 312 12.18 24.34 20.85
CA THR A 312 11.44 23.11 21.17
C THR A 312 11.53 22.77 22.66
N LEU A 313 12.75 22.80 23.25
CA LEU A 313 12.95 22.53 24.67
C LEU A 313 12.22 23.52 25.57
N ARG A 314 12.22 24.82 25.22
CA ARG A 314 11.46 25.85 25.96
C ARG A 314 9.96 25.64 25.86
N GLN A 315 9.44 25.38 24.67
CA GLN A 315 8.01 25.17 24.44
C GLN A 315 7.48 23.95 25.20
N ILE A 316 8.24 22.85 25.23
CA ILE A 316 7.90 21.67 26.04
C ILE A 316 7.81 22.03 27.53
N ALA A 317 8.75 22.82 28.04
CA ALA A 317 8.74 23.28 29.44
C ALA A 317 7.55 24.23 29.72
N GLU A 318 7.22 25.13 28.79
CA GLU A 318 6.10 26.08 28.91
C GLU A 318 4.74 25.39 28.99
N VAL A 319 4.55 24.26 28.30
CA VAL A 319 3.32 23.45 28.38
C VAL A 319 3.32 22.45 29.55
N GLY A 320 4.38 22.41 30.35
CA GLY A 320 4.49 21.63 31.59
C GLY A 320 5.14 20.25 31.44
N GLY A 321 5.68 19.91 30.28
CA GLY A 321 6.54 18.73 30.09
C GLY A 321 8.00 19.02 30.42
N SER A 322 8.88 18.04 30.22
CA SER A 322 10.33 18.25 30.32
C SER A 322 11.08 17.47 29.25
N ALA A 323 12.17 18.03 28.72
CA ALA A 323 12.95 17.39 27.68
C ALA A 323 14.45 17.60 27.86
N GLU A 324 15.24 16.57 27.60
CA GLU A 324 16.68 16.63 27.42
C GLU A 324 17.03 16.32 25.96
N TYR A 325 17.92 17.11 25.37
CA TYR A 325 18.40 16.87 24.01
C TYR A 325 19.77 16.20 24.02
N LEU A 326 19.90 15.08 23.31
CA LEU A 326 21.17 14.39 23.10
C LEU A 326 21.57 14.46 21.63
N SER A 327 22.79 14.98 21.38
CA SER A 327 23.37 15.04 20.03
C SER A 327 23.95 13.68 19.64
N VAL A 328 23.10 12.75 19.20
CA VAL A 328 23.45 11.38 18.84
C VAL A 328 22.91 11.04 17.45
N ASP A 329 23.75 10.38 16.64
CA ASP A 329 23.30 9.72 15.41
C ASP A 329 22.67 8.38 15.77
N VAL A 330 21.40 8.18 15.43
CA VAL A 330 20.66 6.94 15.73
C VAL A 330 21.27 5.71 15.03
N THR A 331 22.08 5.92 13.99
CA THR A 331 22.80 4.86 13.28
C THR A 331 24.09 4.41 13.99
N ASP A 332 24.59 5.17 14.97
CA ASP A 332 25.70 4.77 15.85
C ASP A 332 25.15 4.09 17.10
N ALA A 333 24.91 2.78 16.99
CA ALA A 333 24.32 1.98 18.05
C ALA A 333 25.13 2.01 19.37
N ALA A 334 26.46 2.04 19.29
CA ALA A 334 27.32 2.02 20.47
C ALA A 334 27.25 3.34 21.25
N THR A 335 27.30 4.48 20.54
CA THR A 335 27.09 5.79 21.16
C THR A 335 25.67 5.92 21.68
N LEU A 336 24.66 5.52 20.91
CA LEU A 336 23.27 5.56 21.32
C LEU A 336 23.02 4.80 22.63
N GLN A 337 23.51 3.57 22.73
CA GLN A 337 23.36 2.75 23.93
C GLN A 337 24.01 3.41 25.16
N ARG A 338 25.22 3.97 25.00
CA ARG A 338 25.93 4.65 26.10
C ARG A 338 25.17 5.89 26.58
N GLU A 339 24.80 6.78 25.66
CA GLU A 339 24.15 8.05 26.01
C GLU A 339 22.74 7.83 26.57
N LEU A 340 21.97 6.89 26.00
CA LEU A 340 20.66 6.52 26.55
C LEU A 340 20.76 5.86 27.92
N GLY A 341 21.75 5.00 28.16
CA GLY A 341 22.00 4.43 29.48
C GLY A 341 22.28 5.50 30.54
N ALA A 342 23.11 6.49 30.20
CA ALA A 342 23.41 7.63 31.07
C ALA A 342 22.20 8.55 31.31
N ALA A 343 21.35 8.75 30.30
CA ALA A 343 20.11 9.50 30.44
C ALA A 343 19.08 8.75 31.29
N GLN A 344 18.89 7.45 31.07
CA GLN A 344 17.98 6.59 31.84
C GLN A 344 18.35 6.58 33.33
N ALA A 345 19.64 6.54 33.66
CA ALA A 345 20.11 6.61 35.05
C ALA A 345 19.75 7.92 35.76
N ARG A 346 19.57 9.03 35.03
CA ARG A 346 19.22 10.35 35.58
C ARG A 346 17.73 10.65 35.52
N LEU A 347 17.05 10.24 34.46
CA LEU A 347 15.68 10.63 34.14
C LEU A 347 14.63 9.55 34.49
N GLY A 348 15.06 8.33 34.78
CA GLY A 348 14.18 7.20 35.09
C GLY A 348 13.98 6.26 33.89
N THR A 349 13.09 5.28 34.07
CA THR A 349 12.84 4.20 33.10
C THR A 349 12.19 4.73 31.82
N ILE A 350 12.75 4.38 30.66
CA ILE A 350 12.16 4.71 29.35
C ILE A 350 10.95 3.79 29.10
N THR A 351 9.75 4.36 29.09
CA THR A 351 8.49 3.62 28.92
C THR A 351 7.95 3.70 27.49
N GLY A 352 8.50 4.56 26.64
CA GLY A 352 8.06 4.69 25.26
C GLY A 352 9.14 5.10 24.27
N ILE A 353 8.96 4.70 23.02
CA ILE A 353 9.81 5.08 21.89
C ILE A 353 8.94 5.76 20.83
N VAL A 354 9.39 6.90 20.33
CA VAL A 354 8.85 7.54 19.13
C VAL A 354 9.95 7.61 18.08
N HIS A 355 9.85 6.80 17.03
CA HIS A 355 10.83 6.74 15.97
C HIS A 355 10.42 7.65 14.80
N GLY A 356 10.78 8.93 14.91
CA GLY A 356 10.55 9.97 13.89
C GLY A 356 11.75 10.31 13.00
N ALA A 357 12.84 9.56 13.06
CA ALA A 357 14.04 9.86 12.28
C ALA A 357 13.88 9.39 10.83
N GLY A 358 14.21 10.26 9.88
CA GLY A 358 14.12 9.93 8.46
C GLY A 358 14.88 10.92 7.60
N VAL A 359 15.31 10.44 6.43
CA VAL A 359 15.93 11.22 5.36
C VAL A 359 15.43 10.69 4.03
N LEU A 360 15.47 11.55 3.00
CA LEU A 360 15.12 11.20 1.63
C LEU A 360 16.39 11.19 0.76
N SER A 361 16.36 10.36 -0.29
CA SER A 361 17.37 10.41 -1.37
C SER A 361 16.70 10.16 -2.73
N ASP A 362 15.62 10.90 -3.01
CA ASP A 362 14.68 10.61 -4.10
C ASP A 362 15.34 10.57 -5.48
N LYS A 363 15.23 9.42 -6.15
CA LYS A 363 15.74 9.10 -7.49
C LYS A 363 14.98 7.88 -8.01
N LEU A 364 14.72 7.82 -9.31
CA LEU A 364 14.26 6.57 -9.92
C LEU A 364 15.26 5.43 -9.64
N ILE A 365 14.77 4.20 -9.53
CA ILE A 365 15.57 3.07 -9.06
C ILE A 365 16.83 2.86 -9.91
N GLU A 366 16.77 3.08 -11.22
CA GLU A 366 17.94 2.91 -12.10
C GLU A 366 19.10 3.87 -11.76
N LYS A 367 18.80 4.98 -11.07
CA LYS A 367 19.76 6.01 -10.66
C LYS A 367 20.18 5.92 -9.19
N LYS A 368 19.59 5.00 -8.40
CA LYS A 368 19.94 4.81 -6.99
C LYS A 368 21.33 4.21 -6.84
N THR A 369 22.10 4.67 -5.86
CA THR A 369 23.40 4.10 -5.49
C THR A 369 23.30 3.36 -4.15
N GLN A 370 24.29 2.52 -3.83
CA GLN A 370 24.40 1.89 -2.49
C GLN A 370 24.37 2.92 -1.37
N GLN A 371 25.01 4.08 -1.57
CA GLN A 371 25.02 5.15 -0.57
C GLN A 371 23.62 5.77 -0.39
N ASP A 372 22.85 5.92 -1.46
CA ASP A 372 21.46 6.42 -1.38
C ASP A 372 20.61 5.46 -0.54
N PHE A 373 20.63 4.17 -0.90
CA PHE A 373 19.92 3.11 -0.16
C PHE A 373 20.33 3.10 1.32
N ALA A 374 21.64 3.02 1.60
CA ALA A 374 22.16 2.96 2.96
C ALA A 374 21.77 4.20 3.78
N THR A 375 21.76 5.39 3.18
CA THR A 375 21.39 6.63 3.86
C THR A 375 19.94 6.59 4.36
N VAL A 376 19.01 6.17 3.51
CA VAL A 376 17.58 6.07 3.84
C VAL A 376 17.33 4.90 4.79
N TYR A 377 17.79 3.70 4.40
CA TYR A 377 17.58 2.45 5.13
C TYR A 377 18.18 2.50 6.53
N ASN A 378 19.44 2.94 6.70
CA ASN A 378 20.08 2.95 8.01
C ASN A 378 19.39 3.92 8.97
N THR A 379 18.98 5.10 8.49
CA THR A 379 18.34 6.11 9.35
C THR A 379 17.02 5.59 9.96
N LYS A 380 16.22 4.87 9.17
CA LYS A 380 14.91 4.34 9.56
C LYS A 380 15.04 2.97 10.23
N VAL A 381 15.55 1.99 9.51
CA VAL A 381 15.54 0.59 9.93
C VAL A 381 16.61 0.32 10.98
N LYS A 382 17.89 0.60 10.67
CA LYS A 382 18.98 0.39 11.63
C LYS A 382 18.83 1.31 12.85
N GLY A 383 18.32 2.53 12.64
CA GLY A 383 18.00 3.46 13.72
C GLY A 383 16.96 2.90 14.69
N LEU A 384 15.85 2.34 14.18
CA LEU A 384 14.87 1.65 15.03
C LEU A 384 15.49 0.44 15.75
N GLN A 385 16.24 -0.41 15.04
CA GLN A 385 16.89 -1.58 15.64
C GLN A 385 17.84 -1.17 16.78
N ALA A 386 18.60 -0.10 16.61
CA ALA A 386 19.49 0.44 17.65
C ALA A 386 18.71 0.96 18.87
N LEU A 387 17.57 1.62 18.67
CA LEU A 387 16.69 2.07 19.76
C LEU A 387 16.10 0.88 20.53
N LEU A 388 15.55 -0.10 19.81
CA LEU A 388 14.95 -1.31 20.40
C LEU A 388 15.99 -2.19 21.13
N ALA A 389 17.27 -2.11 20.76
CA ALA A 389 18.36 -2.78 21.45
C ALA A 389 18.86 -1.98 22.67
N ALA A 390 18.79 -0.64 22.63
CA ALA A 390 19.24 0.23 23.71
C ALA A 390 18.23 0.34 24.87
N VAL A 391 16.94 0.07 24.61
CA VAL A 391 15.86 0.13 25.61
C VAL A 391 15.33 -1.28 25.87
N PRO A 392 15.30 -1.77 27.12
CA PRO A 392 14.70 -3.06 27.43
C PRO A 392 13.24 -3.12 26.94
N GLN A 393 12.87 -4.16 26.19
CA GLN A 393 11.56 -4.18 25.52
C GLN A 393 10.41 -4.48 26.50
N ASN A 394 10.68 -5.17 27.62
CA ASN A 394 9.69 -5.51 28.64
C ASN A 394 9.21 -4.31 29.49
N GLN A 395 9.88 -3.16 29.42
CA GLN A 395 9.43 -1.91 30.07
C GLN A 395 8.67 -0.98 29.11
N LEU A 396 8.63 -1.31 27.81
CA LEU A 396 7.92 -0.49 26.83
C LEU A 396 6.41 -0.67 26.96
N THR A 397 5.74 0.46 27.12
CA THR A 397 4.29 0.59 27.07
C THR A 397 3.82 1.16 25.74
N HIS A 398 4.68 1.91 25.04
CA HIS A 398 4.34 2.58 23.80
C HIS A 398 5.48 2.52 22.78
N LEU A 399 5.17 2.16 21.54
CA LEU A 399 6.08 2.21 20.40
C LEU A 399 5.39 2.88 19.22
N VAL A 400 5.82 4.09 18.88
CA VAL A 400 5.24 4.88 17.78
C VAL A 400 6.24 4.97 16.65
N LEU A 401 5.87 4.47 15.48
CA LEU A 401 6.73 4.43 14.31
C LEU A 401 6.19 5.42 13.27
N PHE A 402 7.00 6.42 12.93
CA PHE A 402 6.66 7.34 11.85
C PHE A 402 7.02 6.64 10.54
N SER A 403 6.03 5.97 9.98
CA SER A 403 6.11 5.36 8.66
C SER A 403 5.71 6.38 7.59
N SER A 404 5.29 5.92 6.41
CA SER A 404 4.92 6.76 5.28
C SER A 404 3.90 6.06 4.40
N ALA A 405 2.97 6.82 3.83
CA ALA A 405 2.11 6.36 2.76
C ALA A 405 2.88 5.72 1.59
N ALA A 406 4.14 6.13 1.36
CA ALA A 406 5.01 5.51 0.36
C ALA A 406 5.35 4.03 0.68
N GLY A 407 5.34 3.61 1.96
CA GLY A 407 5.50 2.20 2.32
C GLY A 407 4.23 1.38 2.00
N PHE A 408 3.05 1.99 2.15
CA PHE A 408 1.77 1.31 1.90
C PHE A 408 1.36 1.30 0.42
N TYR A 409 1.53 2.43 -0.28
CA TYR A 409 1.11 2.62 -1.67
C TYR A 409 2.26 2.58 -2.69
N GLY A 410 3.51 2.71 -2.25
CA GLY A 410 4.64 3.03 -3.13
C GLY A 410 4.70 4.54 -3.45
N ASN A 411 5.84 5.01 -3.95
CA ASN A 411 5.93 6.35 -4.55
C ASN A 411 7.11 6.44 -5.53
N VAL A 412 6.87 7.06 -6.70
CA VAL A 412 7.88 7.19 -7.77
C VAL A 412 9.12 7.90 -7.25
N GLY A 413 10.29 7.29 -7.45
CA GLY A 413 11.59 7.79 -7.02
C GLY A 413 11.97 7.47 -5.57
N GLN A 414 11.12 6.72 -4.85
CA GLN A 414 11.24 6.49 -3.41
C GLN A 414 11.31 5.00 -3.03
N ALA A 415 11.85 4.15 -3.90
CA ALA A 415 11.88 2.70 -3.67
C ALA A 415 12.54 2.28 -2.35
N ASP A 416 13.67 2.88 -1.98
CA ASP A 416 14.38 2.62 -0.72
C ASP A 416 13.63 3.17 0.51
N TYR A 417 12.93 4.29 0.35
CA TYR A 417 12.07 4.87 1.37
C TYR A 417 10.82 4.00 1.58
N ALA A 418 10.20 3.50 0.53
CA ALA A 418 9.07 2.58 0.62
C ALA A 418 9.48 1.28 1.32
N VAL A 419 10.62 0.67 0.92
CA VAL A 419 11.24 -0.48 1.60
C VAL A 419 11.39 -0.20 3.10
N ALA A 420 12.02 0.92 3.46
CA ALA A 420 12.31 1.23 4.85
C ALA A 420 11.05 1.46 5.70
N ASN A 421 10.01 2.08 5.15
CA ASN A 421 8.77 2.36 5.87
C ASN A 421 7.87 1.12 5.98
N ASP A 422 7.77 0.28 4.94
CA ASP A 422 7.00 -0.96 5.04
C ASP A 422 7.62 -1.94 6.07
N ILE A 423 8.95 -1.94 6.21
CA ILE A 423 9.63 -2.63 7.32
C ILE A 423 9.17 -2.09 8.69
N LEU A 424 8.99 -0.78 8.86
CA LEU A 424 8.46 -0.23 10.12
C LEU A 424 7.02 -0.71 10.37
N ASN A 425 6.20 -0.78 9.32
CA ASN A 425 4.84 -1.33 9.42
C ASN A 425 4.89 -2.79 9.89
N LYS A 426 5.79 -3.59 9.35
CA LYS A 426 5.99 -4.98 9.78
C LYS A 426 6.50 -5.10 11.22
N TYR A 427 7.36 -4.20 11.67
CA TYR A 427 7.73 -4.12 13.10
C TYR A 427 6.52 -3.87 14.00
N ALA A 428 5.58 -3.00 13.58
CA ALA A 428 4.39 -2.73 14.37
C ALA A 428 3.48 -3.95 14.51
N HIS A 429 3.25 -4.68 13.42
CA HIS A 429 2.47 -5.92 13.46
C HIS A 429 3.17 -7.04 14.24
N LEU A 430 4.49 -7.21 14.10
CA LEU A 430 5.24 -8.18 14.89
C LEU A 430 5.21 -7.86 16.39
N ALA A 431 5.24 -6.57 16.76
CA ALA A 431 5.16 -6.14 18.15
C ALA A 431 3.80 -6.51 18.78
N ARG A 432 2.71 -6.60 18.02
CA ARG A 432 1.41 -7.07 18.54
C ARG A 432 1.45 -8.50 19.03
N VAL A 433 2.22 -9.35 18.34
CA VAL A 433 2.39 -10.76 18.70
C VAL A 433 3.41 -10.91 19.84
N THR A 434 4.53 -10.20 19.74
CA THR A 434 5.67 -10.38 20.65
C THR A 434 5.61 -9.54 21.92
N HIS A 435 4.89 -8.42 21.88
CA HIS A 435 4.77 -7.43 22.96
C HIS A 435 3.30 -6.94 23.11
N PRO A 436 2.34 -7.83 23.41
CA PRO A 436 0.91 -7.50 23.43
C PRO A 436 0.51 -6.43 24.46
N ASN A 437 1.36 -6.18 25.46
CA ASN A 437 1.16 -5.14 26.47
C ASN A 437 1.78 -3.78 26.08
N CYS A 438 2.45 -3.69 24.93
CA CYS A 438 2.99 -2.44 24.40
C CYS A 438 2.06 -1.92 23.30
N HIS A 439 1.44 -0.77 23.52
CA HIS A 439 0.69 -0.06 22.49
C HIS A 439 1.64 0.35 21.37
N THR A 440 1.61 -0.42 20.28
CA THR A 440 2.46 -0.19 19.12
C THR A 440 1.63 0.25 17.93
N VAL A 441 2.03 1.36 17.29
CA VAL A 441 1.39 1.87 16.08
C VAL A 441 2.43 2.38 15.09
N ALA A 442 2.34 1.94 13.84
CA ALA A 442 2.97 2.57 12.69
C ALA A 442 1.98 3.50 12.00
N ILE A 443 2.37 4.76 11.82
CA ILE A 443 1.53 5.75 11.16
C ILE A 443 2.13 6.06 9.79
N ASP A 444 1.44 5.61 8.75
CA ASP A 444 1.77 5.84 7.34
C ASP A 444 1.34 7.25 6.93
N TRP A 445 2.22 8.22 7.18
CA TRP A 445 1.93 9.62 6.90
C TRP A 445 1.94 9.94 5.40
N GLY A 446 0.91 10.64 4.95
CA GLY A 446 0.90 11.45 3.74
C GLY A 446 1.76 12.72 3.87
N PRO A 447 1.73 13.62 2.87
CA PRO A 447 2.56 14.82 2.89
C PRO A 447 2.13 15.81 3.98
N TRP A 448 3.10 16.34 4.73
CA TRP A 448 2.88 17.36 5.75
C TRP A 448 3.17 18.77 5.23
N ASP A 449 2.52 19.78 5.80
CA ASP A 449 2.81 21.19 5.54
C ASP A 449 4.04 21.61 6.34
N GLY A 450 5.21 21.24 5.81
CA GLY A 450 6.51 21.44 6.46
C GLY A 450 7.33 20.15 6.52
N GLY A 451 8.45 20.20 7.25
CA GLY A 451 9.37 19.07 7.36
C GLY A 451 10.06 18.75 6.03
N MET A 452 9.74 17.60 5.44
CA MET A 452 10.32 17.13 4.17
C MET A 452 9.67 17.76 2.92
N VAL A 453 8.49 18.38 3.06
CA VAL A 453 7.81 19.05 1.95
C VAL A 453 8.31 20.48 1.84
N THR A 454 8.97 20.77 0.72
CA THR A 454 9.42 22.14 0.41
C THR A 454 8.28 22.99 -0.16
N PRO A 455 8.36 24.33 -0.13
CA PRO A 455 7.34 25.19 -0.74
C PRO A 455 7.07 24.89 -2.22
N ALA A 456 8.10 24.47 -2.98
CA ALA A 456 7.94 24.06 -4.37
C ALA A 456 7.15 22.75 -4.51
N LEU A 457 7.41 21.77 -3.63
CA LEU A 457 6.68 20.51 -3.62
C LEU A 457 5.23 20.69 -3.15
N LYS A 458 4.99 21.55 -2.16
CA LYS A 458 3.64 21.93 -1.72
C LYS A 458 2.80 22.45 -2.89
N LYS A 459 3.37 23.33 -3.72
CA LYS A 459 2.69 23.85 -4.91
C LYS A 459 2.29 22.73 -5.89
N LEU A 460 3.17 21.76 -6.13
CA LEU A 460 2.88 20.60 -6.99
C LEU A 460 1.77 19.71 -6.42
N PHE A 461 1.72 19.52 -5.10
CA PHE A 461 0.63 18.79 -4.45
C PHE A 461 -0.70 19.49 -4.61
N THR A 462 -0.74 20.81 -4.39
CA THR A 462 -1.94 21.62 -4.62
C THR A 462 -2.41 21.56 -6.07
N GLU A 463 -1.50 21.64 -7.05
CA GLU A 463 -1.82 21.52 -8.48
C GLU A 463 -2.38 20.13 -8.86
N ARG A 464 -2.11 19.11 -8.05
CA ARG A 464 -2.60 17.73 -8.23
C ARG A 464 -3.75 17.35 -7.31
N ASN A 465 -4.33 18.31 -6.59
CA ASN A 465 -5.37 18.09 -5.57
C ASN A 465 -4.97 17.09 -4.47
N ILE A 466 -3.67 16.96 -4.20
CA ILE A 466 -3.16 16.13 -3.10
C ILE A 466 -3.22 16.96 -1.81
N ALA A 467 -4.05 16.52 -0.87
CA ALA A 467 -4.20 17.18 0.41
C ALA A 467 -2.92 17.07 1.26
N VAL A 468 -2.59 18.17 1.94
CA VAL A 468 -1.38 18.28 2.77
C VAL A 468 -1.80 18.42 4.24
N ILE A 469 -1.21 17.59 5.11
CA ILE A 469 -1.53 17.53 6.54
C ILE A 469 -0.89 18.73 7.25
N SER A 470 -1.69 19.58 7.91
CA SER A 470 -1.13 20.65 8.73
C SER A 470 -0.41 20.08 9.96
N ALA A 471 0.59 20.80 10.47
CA ALA A 471 1.39 20.33 11.60
C ALA A 471 0.55 20.04 12.85
N ASP A 472 -0.46 20.89 13.13
CA ASP A 472 -1.34 20.75 14.28
C ASP A 472 -2.29 19.54 14.13
N VAL A 473 -2.85 19.33 12.93
CA VAL A 473 -3.71 18.17 12.66
C VAL A 473 -2.93 16.88 12.80
N GLY A 474 -1.75 16.78 12.18
CA GLY A 474 -0.95 15.56 12.26
C GLY A 474 -0.46 15.27 13.68
N ALA A 475 -0.06 16.30 14.44
CA ALA A 475 0.33 16.16 15.84
C ALA A 475 -0.83 15.72 16.74
N TRP A 476 -2.04 16.25 16.49
CA TRP A 476 -3.26 15.81 17.15
C TRP A 476 -3.58 14.34 16.84
N ILE A 477 -3.54 13.94 15.56
CA ILE A 477 -3.81 12.56 15.14
C ILE A 477 -2.83 11.62 15.84
N MET A 478 -1.53 11.90 15.80
CA MET A 478 -0.51 11.07 16.46
C MET A 478 -0.79 10.90 17.96
N THR A 479 -1.17 11.97 18.65
CA THR A 479 -1.51 11.92 20.08
C THR A 479 -2.80 11.13 20.34
N ASN A 480 -3.79 11.24 19.44
CA ASN A 480 -5.06 10.54 19.52
C ASN A 480 -4.91 9.03 19.23
N GLU A 481 -3.96 8.63 18.37
CA GLU A 481 -3.60 7.23 18.15
C GLU A 481 -3.12 6.55 19.43
N LEU A 482 -2.56 7.29 20.39
CA LEU A 482 -2.08 6.70 21.65
C LEU A 482 -3.18 6.45 22.69
N SER A 483 -4.46 6.65 22.34
CA SER A 483 -5.58 6.36 23.24
C SER A 483 -5.81 4.86 23.41
N ASP A 484 -6.42 4.47 24.55
CA ASP A 484 -6.76 3.07 24.83
C ASP A 484 -7.77 2.51 23.82
N ALA A 485 -8.60 3.37 23.22
CA ALA A 485 -9.54 3.00 22.17
C ALA A 485 -8.84 2.52 20.89
N HIS A 486 -7.60 2.95 20.65
CA HIS A 486 -6.81 2.62 19.46
C HIS A 486 -5.71 1.60 19.75
N ALA A 487 -5.57 1.11 20.99
CA ALA A 487 -4.51 0.19 21.41
C ALA A 487 -4.41 -1.11 20.59
N GLN A 488 -5.47 -1.47 19.86
CA GLN A 488 -5.51 -2.65 19.00
C GLN A 488 -5.12 -2.38 17.53
N ILE A 489 -4.87 -1.12 17.15
CA ILE A 489 -4.57 -0.69 15.79
C ILE A 489 -3.05 -0.58 15.63
N ALA A 490 -2.47 -1.54 14.92
CA ALA A 490 -1.03 -1.59 14.69
C ALA A 490 -0.56 -0.67 13.56
N GLN A 491 -1.43 -0.35 12.61
CA GLN A 491 -1.09 0.42 11.43
C GLN A 491 -2.26 1.30 10.96
N THR A 492 -1.96 2.56 10.65
CA THR A 492 -2.93 3.54 10.16
C THR A 492 -2.31 4.38 9.05
N VAL A 493 -3.06 4.63 7.98
CA VAL A 493 -2.69 5.52 6.88
C VAL A 493 -3.42 6.84 7.03
N VAL A 494 -2.67 7.94 7.07
CA VAL A 494 -3.19 9.28 7.31
C VAL A 494 -2.86 10.19 6.13
N GLY A 495 -3.87 10.78 5.51
CA GLY A 495 -3.71 11.69 4.37
C GLY A 495 -4.96 11.78 3.50
N GLY A 496 -4.86 12.51 2.40
CA GLY A 496 -5.90 12.51 1.37
C GLY A 496 -5.74 11.36 0.37
N GLU A 497 -6.35 11.49 -0.79
CA GLU A 497 -6.13 10.58 -1.92
C GLU A 497 -4.66 10.71 -2.38
N LEU A 498 -3.87 9.66 -2.15
CA LEU A 498 -2.40 9.70 -2.27
C LEU A 498 -1.88 9.07 -3.57
N MET A 499 -2.73 8.35 -4.30
CA MET A 499 -2.38 7.63 -5.51
C MET A 499 -2.95 8.36 -6.73
N PRO A 500 -2.11 8.96 -7.60
CA PRO A 500 -2.61 9.49 -8.86
C PRO A 500 -3.13 8.34 -9.73
N ALA A 501 -4.25 8.55 -10.42
CA ALA A 501 -4.78 7.57 -11.36
C ALA A 501 -3.73 7.26 -12.44
N ALA A 502 -3.46 5.97 -12.64
CA ALA A 502 -2.54 5.55 -13.70
C ALA A 502 -3.10 5.92 -15.07
N THR A 503 -2.26 6.49 -15.93
CA THR A 503 -2.62 6.83 -17.31
C THR A 503 -1.86 5.91 -18.25
N VAL A 504 -2.55 5.34 -19.24
CA VAL A 504 -1.92 4.50 -20.25
C VAL A 504 -1.04 5.34 -21.16
N THR A 505 0.24 4.97 -21.26
CA THR A 505 1.23 5.61 -22.13
C THR A 505 1.54 4.80 -23.39
N ASP A 506 1.42 3.47 -23.32
CA ASP A 506 1.56 2.59 -24.49
C ASP A 506 0.20 2.43 -25.19
N LEU A 507 0.08 3.01 -26.38
CA LEU A 507 -1.15 2.99 -27.17
C LEU A 507 -1.22 1.81 -28.14
N THR A 508 -0.28 0.86 -28.07
CA THR A 508 -0.31 -0.36 -28.88
C THR A 508 -1.55 -1.18 -28.53
N LEU A 509 -2.31 -1.57 -29.56
CA LEU A 509 -3.48 -2.44 -29.41
C LEU A 509 -3.03 -3.89 -29.22
N ARG A 510 -3.63 -4.56 -28.24
CA ARG A 510 -3.31 -5.92 -27.81
C ARG A 510 -4.56 -6.77 -27.74
N LYS A 511 -4.33 -8.08 -27.68
CA LYS A 511 -5.35 -9.08 -27.41
C LYS A 511 -4.97 -9.81 -26.13
N HIS A 512 -5.97 -10.06 -25.29
CA HIS A 512 -5.80 -10.81 -24.06
C HIS A 512 -6.75 -11.99 -24.08
N ARG A 513 -6.27 -13.13 -23.61
CA ARG A 513 -7.09 -14.31 -23.36
C ARG A 513 -7.03 -14.64 -21.89
N ILE A 514 -8.18 -14.65 -21.22
CA ILE A 514 -8.30 -14.84 -19.79
C ILE A 514 -9.18 -16.06 -19.54
N HIS A 515 -8.72 -16.98 -18.70
CA HIS A 515 -9.41 -18.20 -18.32
C HIS A 515 -9.97 -18.06 -16.90
N ARG A 516 -11.19 -18.53 -16.73
CA ARG A 516 -11.84 -18.66 -15.42
C ARG A 516 -12.46 -20.04 -15.29
N HIS A 517 -12.07 -20.73 -14.22
CA HIS A 517 -12.73 -21.95 -13.79
C HIS A 517 -13.91 -21.59 -12.88
N LEU A 518 -15.13 -21.78 -13.36
CA LEU A 518 -16.36 -21.50 -12.62
C LEU A 518 -16.88 -22.77 -11.94
N THR A 519 -17.20 -22.70 -10.66
CA THR A 519 -17.90 -23.79 -9.94
C THR A 519 -19.12 -23.27 -9.19
N LEU A 520 -20.10 -24.14 -8.95
CA LEU A 520 -21.24 -23.80 -8.09
C LEU A 520 -20.81 -23.49 -6.65
N GLU A 521 -19.86 -24.25 -6.11
CA GLU A 521 -19.34 -24.07 -4.75
C GLU A 521 -18.70 -22.69 -4.57
N ALA A 522 -17.92 -22.23 -5.55
CA ALA A 522 -17.25 -20.93 -5.50
C ALA A 522 -18.18 -19.75 -5.81
N ASN A 523 -19.45 -19.97 -6.17
CA ASN A 523 -20.41 -18.93 -6.52
C ASN A 523 -21.79 -19.16 -5.85
N PRO A 524 -21.90 -19.01 -4.52
CA PRO A 524 -23.13 -19.33 -3.80
C PRO A 524 -24.37 -18.57 -4.29
N PHE A 525 -24.21 -17.35 -4.81
CA PHE A 525 -25.31 -16.55 -5.36
C PHE A 525 -26.06 -17.24 -6.50
N LEU A 526 -25.46 -18.20 -7.21
CA LEU A 526 -26.11 -18.92 -8.30
C LEU A 526 -27.31 -19.75 -7.84
N GLN A 527 -27.37 -20.09 -6.55
CA GLN A 527 -28.53 -20.77 -5.95
C GLN A 527 -29.79 -19.88 -6.00
N ASP A 528 -29.61 -18.56 -6.08
CA ASP A 528 -30.68 -17.57 -6.18
C ASP A 528 -30.88 -17.04 -7.61
N HIS A 529 -30.25 -17.66 -8.61
CA HIS A 529 -30.49 -17.36 -10.02
C HIS A 529 -30.68 -18.66 -10.81
N VAL A 530 -31.87 -19.26 -10.64
CA VAL A 530 -32.24 -20.59 -11.13
C VAL A 530 -33.33 -20.50 -12.19
N ILE A 531 -33.07 -21.02 -13.39
CA ILE A 531 -34.02 -21.02 -14.51
C ILE A 531 -34.29 -22.45 -14.93
N GLY A 532 -35.56 -22.85 -14.94
CA GLY A 532 -35.95 -24.21 -15.31
C GLY A 532 -35.34 -25.29 -14.41
N GLY A 533 -35.10 -24.96 -13.13
CA GLY A 533 -34.51 -25.86 -12.13
C GLY A 533 -32.98 -25.93 -12.13
N ASN A 534 -32.29 -25.22 -13.03
CA ASN A 534 -30.83 -25.21 -13.09
C ASN A 534 -30.28 -23.82 -12.74
N PRO A 535 -29.21 -23.72 -11.93
CA PRO A 535 -28.48 -22.47 -11.76
C PRO A 535 -27.91 -21.97 -13.10
N VAL A 536 -28.06 -20.67 -13.35
CA VAL A 536 -27.59 -20.01 -14.58
C VAL A 536 -26.77 -18.79 -14.19
N LEU A 537 -25.65 -18.54 -14.87
CA LEU A 537 -24.90 -17.30 -14.65
C LEU A 537 -25.74 -16.09 -15.11
N PRO A 538 -26.01 -15.10 -14.24
CA PRO A 538 -26.71 -13.89 -14.63
C PRO A 538 -25.94 -13.12 -15.71
N THR A 539 -26.69 -12.56 -16.65
CA THR A 539 -26.18 -11.68 -17.71
C THR A 539 -25.32 -10.54 -17.14
N VAL A 540 -25.78 -9.92 -16.05
CA VAL A 540 -25.07 -8.82 -15.37
C VAL A 540 -23.74 -9.27 -14.76
N ASN A 541 -23.62 -10.51 -14.27
CA ASN A 541 -22.36 -11.06 -13.78
C ASN A 541 -21.38 -11.33 -14.93
N ALA A 542 -21.88 -11.71 -16.11
CA ALA A 542 -21.05 -11.79 -17.31
C ALA A 542 -20.52 -10.40 -17.74
N ILE A 543 -21.36 -9.35 -17.67
CA ILE A 543 -20.93 -7.96 -17.90
C ILE A 543 -19.90 -7.53 -16.85
N ALA A 544 -20.13 -7.85 -15.58
CA ALA A 544 -19.19 -7.57 -14.51
C ALA A 544 -17.84 -8.26 -14.73
N TRP A 545 -17.82 -9.52 -15.19
CA TRP A 545 -16.57 -10.20 -15.51
C TRP A 545 -15.81 -9.51 -16.65
N MET A 546 -16.50 -9.16 -17.75
CA MET A 546 -15.89 -8.42 -18.86
C MET A 546 -15.34 -7.06 -18.39
N GLY A 547 -16.13 -6.31 -17.62
CA GLY A 547 -15.77 -5.00 -17.09
C GLY A 547 -14.59 -5.05 -16.13
N ASN A 548 -14.69 -5.89 -15.10
CA ASN A 548 -13.66 -6.07 -14.09
C ASN A 548 -12.35 -6.51 -14.72
N ALA A 549 -12.37 -7.45 -15.68
CA ALA A 549 -11.15 -7.88 -16.38
C ALA A 549 -10.48 -6.71 -17.13
N CYS A 550 -11.25 -5.84 -17.76
CA CYS A 550 -10.72 -4.64 -18.40
C CYS A 550 -10.12 -3.64 -17.38
N GLU A 551 -10.81 -3.35 -16.27
CA GLU A 551 -10.30 -2.46 -15.22
C GLU A 551 -9.03 -3.01 -14.55
N GLN A 552 -8.98 -4.33 -14.38
CA GLN A 552 -7.84 -5.07 -13.86
C GLN A 552 -6.60 -4.96 -14.76
N LEU A 553 -6.79 -5.04 -16.09
CA LEU A 553 -5.72 -4.83 -17.08
C LEU A 553 -5.31 -3.35 -17.20
N TYR A 554 -6.23 -2.42 -16.90
CA TYR A 554 -6.06 -0.99 -17.07
C TYR A 554 -6.32 -0.21 -15.78
N PRO A 555 -5.44 -0.32 -14.76
CA PRO A 555 -5.52 0.51 -13.57
C PRO A 555 -5.64 2.00 -13.92
N GLY A 556 -6.53 2.70 -13.21
CA GLY A 556 -6.82 4.12 -13.45
C GLY A 556 -7.89 4.38 -14.52
N TYR A 557 -8.47 3.35 -15.12
CA TYR A 557 -9.64 3.46 -16.00
C TYR A 557 -10.82 2.73 -15.38
N THR A 558 -12.02 3.26 -15.61
CA THR A 558 -13.26 2.75 -15.05
C THR A 558 -14.24 2.43 -16.17
N LEU A 559 -14.95 1.31 -16.05
CA LEU A 559 -16.03 0.93 -16.95
C LEU A 559 -17.10 2.02 -16.96
N PHE A 560 -17.35 2.56 -18.15
CA PHE A 560 -18.37 3.59 -18.38
C PHE A 560 -19.58 3.02 -19.11
N ALA A 561 -19.36 2.20 -20.15
CA ALA A 561 -20.43 1.64 -20.95
C ALA A 561 -20.14 0.21 -21.41
N CYS A 562 -21.23 -0.54 -21.62
CA CYS A 562 -21.25 -1.87 -22.22
C CYS A 562 -22.21 -1.84 -23.42
N ASP A 563 -21.66 -1.56 -24.60
CA ASP A 563 -22.40 -1.40 -25.83
C ASP A 563 -22.59 -2.75 -26.55
N ASN A 564 -23.63 -2.84 -27.39
CA ASN A 564 -23.85 -3.97 -28.28
C ASN A 564 -23.86 -5.35 -27.59
N TYR A 565 -24.28 -5.41 -26.32
CA TYR A 565 -24.31 -6.64 -25.53
C TYR A 565 -25.25 -7.69 -26.14
N GLN A 566 -24.79 -8.93 -26.26
CA GLN A 566 -25.57 -10.05 -26.81
C GLN A 566 -25.40 -11.33 -26.00
N VAL A 567 -26.53 -11.96 -25.67
CA VAL A 567 -26.58 -13.34 -25.17
C VAL A 567 -26.67 -14.30 -26.34
N LEU A 568 -25.65 -15.12 -26.52
CA LEU A 568 -25.61 -16.16 -27.56
C LEU A 568 -26.06 -17.50 -26.99
N LYS A 569 -25.49 -17.89 -25.84
CA LYS A 569 -25.88 -19.09 -25.09
C LYS A 569 -25.57 -18.89 -23.60
N GLY A 570 -26.57 -18.97 -22.74
CA GLY A 570 -26.34 -18.89 -21.28
C GLY A 570 -25.37 -19.96 -20.76
N ILE A 571 -24.61 -19.61 -19.72
CA ILE A 571 -23.81 -20.56 -18.94
C ILE A 571 -24.73 -21.19 -17.89
N VAL A 572 -24.97 -22.49 -18.04
CA VAL A 572 -25.87 -23.27 -17.20
C VAL A 572 -25.06 -24.32 -16.44
N PHE A 573 -25.35 -24.45 -15.15
CA PHE A 573 -24.82 -25.49 -14.28
C PHE A 573 -25.92 -26.52 -14.08
N ASP A 574 -25.68 -27.74 -14.52
CA ASP A 574 -26.60 -28.86 -14.43
C ASP A 574 -25.91 -30.03 -13.72
N ALA A 575 -26.65 -31.11 -13.44
CA ALA A 575 -26.12 -32.26 -12.71
C ALA A 575 -24.92 -32.94 -13.39
N GLU A 576 -24.70 -32.71 -14.69
CA GLU A 576 -23.56 -33.23 -15.43
C GLU A 576 -22.40 -32.21 -15.50
N HIS A 577 -22.64 -30.94 -15.17
CA HIS A 577 -21.69 -29.83 -15.32
C HIS A 577 -21.80 -28.83 -14.16
N GLU A 578 -21.36 -29.24 -12.97
CA GLU A 578 -21.25 -28.36 -11.79
C GLU A 578 -20.06 -27.39 -11.86
N SER A 579 -19.14 -27.62 -12.82
CA SER A 579 -18.04 -26.72 -13.16
C SER A 579 -17.97 -26.42 -14.66
N ARG A 580 -17.36 -25.28 -15.01
CA ARG A 580 -17.16 -24.80 -16.38
C ARG A 580 -15.83 -24.07 -16.51
N ASP A 581 -14.99 -24.51 -17.43
CA ASP A 581 -13.85 -23.72 -17.90
C ASP A 581 -14.32 -22.74 -18.99
N CYS A 582 -14.26 -21.45 -18.66
CA CYS A 582 -14.68 -20.38 -19.55
C CYS A 582 -13.49 -19.50 -19.91
N VAL A 583 -13.51 -18.99 -21.13
CA VAL A 583 -12.49 -18.13 -21.71
C VAL A 583 -13.12 -16.79 -22.06
N LEU A 584 -12.45 -15.71 -21.67
CA LEU A 584 -12.74 -14.34 -22.03
C LEU A 584 -11.65 -13.84 -22.97
N ASP A 585 -12.00 -13.63 -24.23
CA ASP A 585 -11.16 -12.96 -25.21
C ASP A 585 -11.47 -11.46 -25.20
N LEU A 586 -10.43 -10.65 -25.04
CA LEU A 586 -10.47 -9.19 -25.10
C LEU A 586 -9.62 -8.71 -26.28
N GLU A 587 -10.23 -7.98 -27.21
CA GLU A 587 -9.55 -7.38 -28.36
C GLU A 587 -9.70 -5.86 -28.30
N GLU A 588 -8.60 -5.15 -28.10
CA GLU A 588 -8.58 -3.69 -28.09
C GLU A 588 -8.83 -3.15 -29.50
N VAL A 589 -9.79 -2.23 -29.60
CA VAL A 589 -10.21 -1.62 -30.87
C VAL A 589 -9.68 -0.20 -30.98
N GLU A 590 -9.70 0.54 -29.87
CA GLU A 590 -9.23 1.91 -29.79
C GLU A 590 -8.63 2.16 -28.42
N LYS A 591 -7.52 2.90 -28.36
CA LYS A 591 -6.80 3.19 -27.11
C LYS A 591 -6.21 4.59 -27.17
N SER A 592 -6.55 5.41 -26.19
CA SER A 592 -6.04 6.76 -25.97
C SER A 592 -5.79 7.00 -24.48
N ALA A 593 -5.19 8.13 -24.13
CA ALA A 593 -5.00 8.51 -22.73
C ALA A 593 -6.33 8.72 -21.99
N ALA A 594 -7.43 9.07 -22.66
CA ALA A 594 -8.72 9.34 -22.02
C ALA A 594 -9.69 8.15 -22.03
N GLU A 595 -9.61 7.32 -23.07
CA GLU A 595 -10.61 6.30 -23.38
C GLU A 595 -9.98 5.04 -23.99
N ILE A 596 -10.51 3.88 -23.63
CA ILE A 596 -10.15 2.57 -24.19
C ILE A 596 -11.43 1.83 -24.59
N ARG A 597 -11.48 1.32 -25.82
CA ARG A 597 -12.58 0.50 -26.35
C ARG A 597 -12.12 -0.92 -26.63
N ILE A 598 -12.83 -1.90 -26.08
CA ILE A 598 -12.43 -3.31 -26.09
C ILE A 598 -13.63 -4.18 -26.49
N LYS A 599 -13.44 -5.07 -27.47
CA LYS A 599 -14.40 -6.14 -27.76
C LYS A 599 -14.16 -7.29 -26.80
N ALA A 600 -15.22 -7.72 -26.11
CA ALA A 600 -15.18 -8.81 -25.17
C ALA A 600 -16.04 -9.98 -25.65
N ILE A 601 -15.52 -11.20 -25.58
CA ILE A 601 -16.24 -12.43 -25.93
C ILE A 601 -15.98 -13.50 -24.87
N ILE A 602 -17.05 -14.01 -24.25
CA ILE A 602 -16.97 -15.16 -23.36
C ILE A 602 -17.37 -16.41 -24.14
N TRP A 603 -16.56 -17.47 -24.05
CA TRP A 603 -16.81 -18.75 -24.68
C TRP A 603 -16.28 -19.92 -23.84
N SER A 604 -16.72 -21.14 -24.13
CA SER A 604 -16.20 -22.38 -23.54
C SER A 604 -16.01 -23.45 -24.62
N GLN A 605 -15.32 -24.53 -24.28
CA GLN A 605 -15.18 -25.69 -25.15
C GLN A 605 -16.14 -26.80 -24.71
N THR A 606 -16.84 -27.39 -25.67
CA THR A 606 -17.66 -28.60 -25.45
C THR A 606 -16.79 -29.84 -25.30
N ALA A 607 -17.35 -30.94 -24.76
CA ALA A 607 -16.65 -32.22 -24.65
C ALA A 607 -16.11 -32.74 -25.99
N GLU A 608 -16.77 -32.41 -27.11
CA GLU A 608 -16.31 -32.76 -28.47
C GLU A 608 -15.29 -31.76 -29.05
N GLY A 609 -14.77 -30.82 -28.25
CA GLY A 609 -13.77 -29.85 -28.67
C GLY A 609 -14.31 -28.65 -29.45
N LYS A 610 -15.63 -28.52 -29.65
CA LYS A 610 -16.22 -27.38 -30.38
C LYS A 610 -16.34 -26.15 -29.47
N MET A 611 -16.06 -24.96 -30.03
CA MET A 611 -16.27 -23.70 -29.35
C MET A 611 -17.77 -23.40 -29.18
N ARG A 612 -18.15 -22.96 -27.99
CA ARG A 612 -19.48 -22.46 -27.65
C ARG A 612 -19.36 -21.02 -27.16
N PHE A 613 -19.82 -20.08 -27.97
CA PHE A 613 -19.87 -18.67 -27.59
C PHE A 613 -21.05 -18.40 -26.66
N HIS A 614 -20.80 -17.70 -25.56
CA HIS A 614 -21.80 -17.42 -24.53
C HIS A 614 -22.31 -15.99 -24.61
N TYR A 615 -21.40 -15.03 -24.54
CA TYR A 615 -21.71 -13.60 -24.45
C TYR A 615 -20.72 -12.79 -25.27
N ARG A 616 -21.15 -11.64 -25.80
CA ARG A 616 -20.25 -10.64 -26.41
C ARG A 616 -20.72 -9.21 -26.19
N ALA A 617 -19.78 -8.29 -26.10
CA ALA A 617 -20.05 -6.86 -25.92
C ALA A 617 -18.87 -5.99 -26.38
N GLU A 618 -19.10 -4.69 -26.44
CA GLU A 618 -18.06 -3.66 -26.57
C GLU A 618 -17.98 -2.86 -25.26
N MET A 619 -16.84 -2.97 -24.58
CA MET A 619 -16.56 -2.32 -23.31
C MET A 619 -15.90 -0.96 -23.57
N VAL A 620 -16.39 0.08 -22.91
CA VAL A 620 -15.82 1.43 -22.95
C VAL A 620 -15.32 1.80 -21.57
N LEU A 621 -14.02 2.05 -21.44
CA LEU A 621 -13.40 2.50 -20.21
C LEU A 621 -12.93 3.95 -20.35
N LEU A 622 -13.16 4.75 -19.31
CA LEU A 622 -12.74 6.14 -19.24
C LEU A 622 -11.75 6.35 -18.10
N HIS A 623 -10.76 7.20 -18.32
CA HIS A 623 -9.82 7.62 -17.28
C HIS A 623 -10.47 8.57 -16.26
N GLN A 624 -11.43 9.37 -16.73
CA GLN A 624 -12.23 10.26 -15.90
C GLN A 624 -13.69 10.13 -16.30
N LEU A 625 -14.54 9.72 -15.36
CA LEU A 625 -15.96 9.63 -15.59
C LEU A 625 -16.59 11.03 -15.68
N PRO A 626 -17.59 11.25 -16.55
CA PRO A 626 -18.37 12.48 -16.52
C PRO A 626 -19.17 12.58 -15.22
N GLU A 627 -19.52 13.80 -14.82
CA GLU A 627 -20.38 14.02 -13.66
C GLU A 627 -21.72 13.29 -13.85
N ALA A 628 -22.12 12.52 -12.85
CA ALA A 628 -23.36 11.76 -12.90
C ALA A 628 -24.55 12.74 -13.04
N PRO A 629 -25.49 12.49 -13.99
CA PRO A 629 -26.61 13.39 -14.17
C PRO A 629 -27.51 13.39 -12.93
N VAL A 630 -27.86 14.57 -12.45
CA VAL A 630 -28.85 14.74 -11.37
C VAL A 630 -30.25 14.60 -11.96
N TYR A 631 -30.94 13.51 -11.62
CA TYR A 631 -32.34 13.31 -12.02
C TYR A 631 -33.27 14.15 -11.13
N ALA A 632 -33.71 15.30 -11.64
CA ALA A 632 -34.71 16.14 -10.99
C ALA A 632 -36.14 15.64 -11.26
N GLY A 633 -37.01 15.68 -10.24
CA GLY A 633 -38.45 15.44 -10.39
C GLY A 633 -38.84 13.97 -10.58
N ILE A 634 -38.33 13.08 -9.72
CA ILE A 634 -38.83 11.70 -9.63
C ILE A 634 -40.29 11.75 -9.18
N ASP A 635 -41.18 11.10 -9.94
CA ASP A 635 -42.57 10.95 -9.54
C ASP A 635 -42.64 9.96 -8.38
N LEU A 636 -42.85 10.48 -7.17
CA LEU A 636 -43.00 9.69 -5.95
C LEU A 636 -44.48 9.52 -5.58
N ALA A 637 -45.42 9.92 -6.44
CA ALA A 637 -46.83 9.68 -6.19
C ALA A 637 -47.11 8.18 -6.31
N GLU A 638 -47.65 7.61 -5.23
CA GLU A 638 -48.03 6.21 -5.19
C GLU A 638 -49.25 6.00 -6.10
N GLY A 639 -49.07 5.20 -7.15
CA GLY A 639 -50.12 4.86 -8.11
C GLY A 639 -50.39 3.36 -8.22
N VAL A 640 -49.55 2.53 -7.58
CA VAL A 640 -49.60 1.06 -7.64
C VAL A 640 -49.29 0.49 -6.26
N THR A 641 -49.93 -0.63 -5.91
CA THR A 641 -49.63 -1.39 -4.69
C THR A 641 -49.13 -2.78 -5.10
N MET A 642 -47.84 -2.88 -5.41
CA MET A 642 -47.15 -4.16 -5.62
C MET A 642 -46.11 -4.35 -4.52
N THR A 643 -46.12 -5.53 -3.91
CA THR A 643 -45.20 -5.94 -2.85
C THR A 643 -44.09 -6.84 -3.40
N PRO A 644 -42.98 -7.08 -2.66
CA PRO A 644 -41.92 -7.99 -3.10
C PRO A 644 -42.45 -9.39 -3.45
N LYS A 645 -43.49 -9.86 -2.73
CA LYS A 645 -44.11 -11.16 -2.98
C LYS A 645 -44.76 -11.24 -4.37
N ASP A 646 -45.35 -10.15 -4.85
CA ASP A 646 -46.00 -10.09 -6.17
C ASP A 646 -44.95 -10.10 -7.30
N ILE A 647 -43.75 -9.59 -7.02
CA ILE A 647 -42.61 -9.53 -7.95
C ILE A 647 -41.89 -10.88 -7.99
N TYR A 648 -41.24 -11.26 -6.89
CA TYR A 648 -40.35 -12.43 -6.83
C TYR A 648 -41.06 -13.77 -6.64
N GLY A 649 -42.34 -13.76 -6.26
CA GLY A 649 -43.10 -14.99 -6.01
C GLY A 649 -43.80 -15.57 -7.25
N SER A 650 -43.95 -14.79 -8.32
CA SER A 650 -44.71 -15.21 -9.50
C SER A 650 -44.26 -14.65 -10.84
N ALA A 651 -43.55 -13.51 -10.88
CA ALA A 651 -43.21 -12.83 -12.13
C ALA A 651 -41.76 -13.08 -12.58
N ILE A 652 -40.83 -13.19 -11.63
CA ILE A 652 -39.39 -13.41 -11.90
C ILE A 652 -38.82 -14.55 -11.06
N PHE A 653 -37.66 -15.08 -11.46
CA PHE A 653 -37.08 -16.33 -10.96
C PHE A 653 -35.97 -16.14 -9.91
N HIS A 654 -35.68 -14.89 -9.55
CA HIS A 654 -34.63 -14.50 -8.61
C HIS A 654 -34.96 -14.91 -7.16
N GLY A 655 -33.95 -15.44 -6.46
CA GLY A 655 -33.98 -15.76 -5.04
C GLY A 655 -33.53 -14.59 -4.14
N PRO A 656 -33.54 -14.79 -2.80
CA PRO A 656 -33.42 -13.71 -1.82
C PRO A 656 -32.19 -12.80 -1.95
N LEU A 657 -31.04 -13.30 -2.43
CA LEU A 657 -29.85 -12.46 -2.61
C LEU A 657 -30.02 -11.37 -3.66
N PHE A 658 -30.96 -11.54 -4.58
CA PHE A 658 -31.30 -10.56 -5.63
C PHE A 658 -32.56 -9.76 -5.31
N TRP A 659 -33.20 -9.96 -4.16
CA TRP A 659 -34.44 -9.24 -3.81
C TRP A 659 -34.14 -7.79 -3.42
N GLY A 660 -33.99 -6.92 -4.41
CA GLY A 660 -33.71 -5.51 -4.22
C GLY A 660 -34.93 -4.61 -4.13
N VAL A 661 -36.05 -4.97 -4.74
CA VAL A 661 -37.25 -4.12 -4.85
C VAL A 661 -38.12 -4.26 -3.60
N GLU A 662 -38.23 -3.18 -2.82
CA GLU A 662 -39.11 -3.12 -1.65
C GLU A 662 -40.54 -2.75 -2.03
N GLN A 663 -40.71 -1.83 -3.00
CA GLN A 663 -42.01 -1.31 -3.42
C GLN A 663 -41.94 -0.75 -4.84
N VAL A 664 -42.94 -1.05 -5.67
CA VAL A 664 -43.19 -0.31 -6.92
C VAL A 664 -44.10 0.88 -6.59
N ILE A 665 -43.60 2.10 -6.78
CA ILE A 665 -44.31 3.34 -6.43
C ILE A 665 -45.33 3.69 -7.52
N ASN A 666 -44.90 3.70 -8.78
CA ASN A 666 -45.76 3.91 -9.94
C ASN A 666 -45.22 3.23 -11.20
N ILE A 667 -46.14 2.95 -12.12
CA ILE A 667 -45.87 2.35 -13.43
C ILE A 667 -46.57 3.22 -14.46
N THR A 668 -45.84 3.63 -15.48
CA THR A 668 -46.37 4.26 -16.70
C THR A 668 -45.91 3.46 -17.91
N PRO A 669 -46.51 3.65 -19.10
CA PRO A 669 -46.03 3.00 -20.31
C PRO A 669 -44.58 3.32 -20.71
N ARG A 670 -43.93 4.30 -20.06
CA ARG A 670 -42.56 4.74 -20.37
C ARG A 670 -41.57 4.59 -19.21
N LYS A 671 -42.04 4.47 -17.97
CA LYS A 671 -41.21 4.53 -16.76
C LYS A 671 -41.83 3.70 -15.65
N VAL A 672 -40.96 3.08 -14.86
CA VAL A 672 -41.30 2.46 -13.59
C VAL A 672 -40.47 3.14 -12.51
N THR A 673 -41.09 3.50 -11.40
CA THR A 673 -40.42 4.08 -10.23
C THR A 673 -40.50 3.09 -9.09
N MET A 674 -39.35 2.72 -8.51
CA MET A 674 -39.25 1.70 -7.48
C MET A 674 -38.44 2.22 -6.29
N ARG A 675 -38.81 1.78 -5.09
CA ARG A 675 -37.95 1.84 -3.91
C ARG A 675 -37.17 0.54 -3.83
N CYS A 676 -35.85 0.64 -3.82
CA CYS A 676 -34.98 -0.53 -3.79
C CYS A 676 -33.97 -0.43 -2.64
N LYS A 677 -33.70 -1.56 -2.00
CA LYS A 677 -32.63 -1.76 -1.05
C LYS A 677 -32.18 -3.22 -1.12
N LEU A 678 -31.00 -3.45 -1.67
CA LEU A 678 -30.44 -4.79 -1.72
C LEU A 678 -29.93 -5.25 -0.36
N PRO A 679 -29.95 -6.56 -0.11
CA PRO A 679 -29.27 -7.14 1.04
C PRO A 679 -27.77 -6.85 0.97
N ALA A 680 -27.14 -6.67 2.14
CA ALA A 680 -25.69 -6.59 2.22
C ALA A 680 -25.10 -7.98 1.91
N LEU A 681 -24.42 -8.10 0.77
CA LEU A 681 -23.76 -9.34 0.36
C LEU A 681 -22.35 -9.40 0.95
N ARG A 682 -21.99 -10.55 1.54
CA ARG A 682 -20.62 -10.85 1.98
C ARG A 682 -19.79 -11.31 0.79
N ASP A 683 -18.47 -11.12 0.84
CA ASP A 683 -17.53 -11.56 -0.21
C ASP A 683 -17.70 -13.05 -0.55
N GLU A 684 -17.89 -13.90 0.48
CA GLU A 684 -18.17 -15.34 0.31
C GLU A 684 -19.43 -15.62 -0.53
N GLN A 685 -20.47 -14.80 -0.41
CA GLN A 685 -21.72 -14.98 -1.16
C GLN A 685 -21.57 -14.53 -2.61
N MET A 686 -20.78 -13.48 -2.85
CA MET A 686 -20.47 -12.98 -4.18
C MET A 686 -19.51 -13.91 -4.94
N GLY A 687 -18.71 -14.69 -4.22
CA GLY A 687 -17.85 -15.72 -4.81
C GLY A 687 -16.83 -15.13 -5.78
N GLN A 688 -16.78 -15.66 -7.01
CA GLN A 688 -15.85 -15.21 -8.04
C GLN A 688 -16.28 -13.91 -8.76
N PHE A 689 -17.39 -13.28 -8.33
CA PHE A 689 -17.93 -12.05 -8.94
C PHE A 689 -18.04 -10.92 -7.90
N PRO A 690 -16.90 -10.42 -7.38
CA PRO A 690 -16.91 -9.30 -6.46
C PRO A 690 -17.36 -8.02 -7.17
N VAL A 691 -17.96 -7.12 -6.39
CA VAL A 691 -18.32 -5.78 -6.86
C VAL A 691 -17.05 -4.94 -7.04
N GLN A 692 -16.92 -4.30 -8.20
CA GLN A 692 -15.93 -3.25 -8.46
C GLN A 692 -16.69 -1.96 -8.84
N SER A 693 -16.33 -1.32 -9.96
CA SER A 693 -17.04 -0.12 -10.43
C SER A 693 -18.47 -0.40 -10.88
N PHE A 694 -18.74 -1.63 -11.33
CA PHE A 694 -20.08 -2.11 -11.63
C PHE A 694 -20.53 -3.13 -10.58
N ASN A 695 -21.72 -2.90 -10.01
CA ASN A 695 -22.35 -3.82 -9.07
C ASN A 695 -23.40 -4.67 -9.81
N PRO A 696 -23.11 -5.95 -10.15
CA PRO A 696 -24.05 -6.78 -10.88
C PRO A 696 -25.32 -7.07 -10.08
N TYR A 697 -25.24 -7.15 -8.76
CA TYR A 697 -26.38 -7.44 -7.90
C TYR A 697 -27.38 -6.29 -7.81
N ILE A 698 -26.93 -5.04 -8.05
CA ILE A 698 -27.82 -3.88 -8.20
C ILE A 698 -28.45 -3.81 -9.60
N ALA A 699 -27.76 -4.33 -10.61
CA ALA A 699 -28.19 -4.24 -12.00
C ALA A 699 -29.20 -5.31 -12.42
N ASP A 700 -29.43 -6.32 -11.58
CA ASP A 700 -30.45 -7.37 -11.75
C ASP A 700 -31.31 -7.51 -10.49
N PRO A 701 -31.99 -6.41 -10.05
CA PRO A 701 -32.72 -6.38 -8.80
C PRO A 701 -34.11 -6.99 -8.88
#